data_AF-A0A6I6J9J2-F1
#
_entry.id   AF-A0A6I6J9J2-F1
#
_cell.length_a   1.000
_cell.length_b   1.000
_cell.length_c   1.000
_cell.angle_alpha   90.00
_cell.angle_beta   90.00
_cell.angle_gamma   90.00
#
_symmetry.space_group_name_H-M   'P 1'
#
loop_
_entity.id
_entity.type
_entity.pdbx_description
1 polymer ?
#
loop_
_entity_poly.entity_id
_entity_poly.type
_entity_poly.pdbx_seq_one_letter_code
_entity_poly.pdbx_strand_id
1 'polypeptide(L)'
;MNNVILPLHLSGAALSRYHNILYIVLPKCGNTSMKRMMVELEGDADFAGFDIDSIDVHTHKNKTVIQNDFRKNIEHLRAFSEKLFVFTVVRNPYVRVLSGYLDKIRNSPDPRATWFGQKYSAKNRQLSFVEFLHLLKQSDLNTIDWHLRPAHLVAQTGLVRYDYIGKLEEVDRVAEAINAARHCDIRQAPYCSRRIHSSSKRLFGYYDSEAVELVDEIFASDFVYFNYPKGDFENLAGGHIDIDRVNAPAKDAMLGFRPRKRFEENMDAFLLMEQSLQHRLSGDLPAALRENEQAIALVSDNPYFFAFLGDLLDGAGNHAEAADALTKAIALAPLDSRLHLQLGVIHAHLDDARSATRAVLAAIATKDYHHEFYSALFNVLISIFDLQGTEEVLQQAIGHDPDNPHFHLLRSRIHDHFGQSETAIELAREAMGVVNYHPGLHMHLATMHAARNEFTKAAEVLKEAISHNPQSSAIRLRLGRLYLQQGETGSALHMAREAIATKDFYIGFYQHLTALLNDCCTLEEFEDELRQAIALNEGNAHFLLQLSHVHRRQNKIDEAVLAVREAIRNDSLYPGFYYHLTNLLLDSGDPEGARESAQKALTLVPDDPGVFHALLGKTYSALGDTKAAAEERGKSLEKVKRPANFDEYFASLFRGLPAKGTSSATG
;
A
#
# COMPACT_ATOMS: atom_id res chain seq x y z
N MET A 1 -3.32 -6.37 -6.81
CA MET A 1 -2.79 -6.62 -5.45
C MET A 1 -1.45 -5.91 -5.35
N ASN A 2 -1.20 -4.85 -4.59
CA ASN A 2 -1.97 -4.09 -3.62
C ASN A 2 -1.99 -2.64 -4.08
N ASN A 3 -3.16 -2.01 -4.09
CA ASN A 3 -3.15 -0.57 -4.09
C ASN A 3 -2.70 -0.11 -2.72
N VAL A 4 -1.63 0.67 -2.67
CA VAL A 4 -1.35 1.50 -1.52
C VAL A 4 -2.35 2.67 -1.57
N ILE A 5 -3.62 2.36 -1.33
CA ILE A 5 -4.27 3.11 -0.26
C ILE A 5 -3.46 2.70 0.95
N LEU A 6 -2.57 3.56 1.41
CA LEU A 6 -1.92 3.36 2.70
C LEU A 6 -3.04 2.94 3.65
N PRO A 7 -3.01 1.73 4.25
CA PRO A 7 -4.03 1.38 5.22
C PRO A 7 -3.99 2.50 6.23
N LEU A 8 -5.11 3.22 6.37
CA LEU A 8 -5.25 4.27 7.36
C LEU A 8 -4.81 3.61 8.66
N HIS A 9 -3.64 4.00 9.18
CA HIS A 9 -3.11 3.46 10.42
C HIS A 9 -3.91 4.09 11.57
N LEU A 10 -5.23 3.80 11.57
CA LEU A 10 -6.23 4.16 12.56
C LEU A 10 -5.99 3.47 13.90
N SER A 11 -4.86 2.77 14.05
CA SER A 11 -4.34 2.20 15.29
C SER A 11 -4.24 3.19 16.46
N GLY A 12 -4.59 4.47 16.28
CA GLY A 12 -4.68 5.44 17.38
C GLY A 12 -5.90 6.38 17.37
N ALA A 13 -6.89 6.25 16.49
CA ALA A 13 -8.00 7.20 16.46
C ALA A 13 -8.87 7.14 17.73
N ALA A 14 -9.30 8.29 18.25
CA ALA A 14 -10.13 8.40 19.44
C ALA A 14 -11.51 8.99 19.09
N LEU A 15 -12.59 8.27 19.45
CA LEU A 15 -13.97 8.70 19.19
C LEU A 15 -14.66 9.07 20.50
N SER A 16 -15.26 10.26 20.53
CA SER A 16 -16.30 10.63 21.48
C SER A 16 -17.65 10.47 20.80
N ARG A 17 -18.47 9.53 21.29
CA ARG A 17 -19.81 9.28 20.73
C ARG A 17 -20.83 10.29 21.25
N TYR A 18 -20.65 10.76 22.49
CA TYR A 18 -21.57 11.71 23.10
C TYR A 18 -21.50 13.08 22.43
N HIS A 19 -20.28 13.56 22.15
CA HIS A 19 -20.06 14.86 21.49
C HIS A 19 -19.91 14.77 19.97
N ASN A 20 -20.00 13.56 19.39
CA ASN A 20 -19.79 13.30 17.97
C ASN A 20 -18.45 13.86 17.48
N ILE A 21 -17.35 13.52 18.14
CA ILE A 21 -15.99 14.00 17.81
C ILE A 21 -15.07 12.81 17.49
N LEU A 22 -14.32 12.90 16.40
CA LEU A 22 -13.29 11.94 16.03
C LEU A 22 -11.92 12.61 15.98
N TYR A 23 -11.00 12.19 16.83
CA TYR A 23 -9.61 12.59 16.79
C TYR A 23 -8.77 11.54 16.04
N ILE A 24 -8.10 11.95 14.97
CA ILE A 24 -7.16 11.08 14.24
C ILE A 24 -5.75 11.32 14.76
N VAL A 25 -5.10 10.24 15.20
CA VAL A 25 -3.78 10.30 15.82
C VAL A 25 -2.67 10.41 14.79
N LEU A 26 -1.86 11.46 14.94
CA LEU A 26 -0.58 11.60 14.24
C LEU A 26 0.58 11.36 15.20
N PRO A 27 1.53 10.46 14.86
CA PRO A 27 2.62 10.14 15.76
C PRO A 27 3.47 11.38 16.02
N LYS A 28 3.95 11.49 17.27
CA LYS A 28 4.79 12.59 17.79
C LYS A 28 4.13 13.98 17.78
N CYS A 29 2.81 14.06 17.64
CA CYS A 29 2.02 15.30 17.68
C CYS A 29 1.21 15.46 19.00
N GLY A 30 1.73 14.97 20.13
CA GLY A 30 1.09 15.20 21.44
C GLY A 30 -0.14 14.33 21.75
N ASN A 31 -0.24 13.14 21.14
CA ASN A 31 -1.40 12.24 21.24
C ASN A 31 -1.85 11.90 22.67
N THR A 32 -0.94 11.77 23.63
CA THR A 32 -1.30 11.51 25.03
C THR A 32 -2.18 12.62 25.59
N SER A 33 -1.85 13.88 25.26
CA SER A 33 -2.62 15.04 25.70
C SER A 33 -3.97 15.12 25.00
N MET A 34 -4.01 14.86 23.68
CA MET A 34 -5.27 14.84 22.92
C MET A 34 -6.20 13.71 23.38
N LYS A 35 -5.67 12.52 23.68
CA LYS A 35 -6.47 11.41 24.22
C LYS A 35 -7.03 11.72 25.60
N ARG A 36 -6.28 12.42 26.47
CA ARG A 36 -6.78 12.87 27.78
C ARG A 36 -7.91 13.89 27.64
N MET A 37 -7.78 14.84 26.71
CA MET A 37 -8.86 15.77 26.35
C MET A 37 -10.12 15.03 25.86
N MET A 38 -9.95 13.98 25.04
CA MET A 38 -11.06 13.13 24.60
C MET A 38 -11.72 12.34 25.75
N VAL A 39 -10.96 11.94 26.78
CA VAL A 39 -11.52 11.29 27.99
C VAL A 39 -12.30 12.29 28.85
N GLU A 40 -11.77 13.50 29.04
CA GLU A 40 -12.45 14.59 29.76
C GLU A 40 -13.79 14.94 29.11
N LEU A 41 -13.83 14.99 27.77
CA LEU A 41 -15.05 15.17 27.00
C LEU A 41 -16.11 14.08 27.24
N GLU A 42 -15.75 12.86 27.63
CA GLU A 42 -16.74 11.78 27.84
C GLU A 42 -17.26 11.72 29.29
N GLY A 43 -16.67 12.49 30.22
CA GLY A 43 -16.93 12.38 31.65
C GLY A 43 -17.38 13.68 32.31
N ASP A 44 -18.66 14.04 32.18
CA ASP A 44 -19.30 15.04 33.06
C ASP A 44 -20.37 14.36 33.93
N ALA A 45 -19.91 13.60 34.94
CA ALA A 45 -20.61 13.33 36.22
C ALA A 45 -19.79 12.40 37.15
N ASP A 46 -19.16 11.34 36.63
CA ASP A 46 -18.58 10.25 37.47
C ASP A 46 -17.06 10.34 37.72
N PHE A 47 -16.37 11.34 37.16
CA PHE A 47 -14.91 11.50 37.29
C PHE A 47 -14.48 12.63 38.24
N ALA A 48 -15.40 13.17 39.04
CA ALA A 48 -15.07 14.13 40.08
C ALA A 48 -14.20 13.48 41.17
N GLY A 49 -12.88 13.60 41.04
CA GLY A 49 -11.90 13.17 42.05
C GLY A 49 -10.86 12.14 41.60
N PHE A 50 -10.84 11.71 40.34
CA PHE A 50 -9.78 10.84 39.83
C PHE A 50 -8.54 11.64 39.36
N ASP A 51 -7.35 11.19 39.72
CA ASP A 51 -6.09 11.77 39.22
C ASP A 51 -5.83 11.33 37.77
N ILE A 52 -6.18 12.19 36.81
CA ILE A 52 -6.00 11.97 35.36
C ILE A 52 -4.53 11.70 34.99
N ASP A 53 -3.56 12.14 35.79
CA ASP A 53 -2.14 11.88 35.52
C ASP A 53 -1.73 10.42 35.78
N SER A 54 -2.53 9.69 36.58
CA SER A 54 -2.33 8.27 36.88
C SER A 54 -2.89 7.32 35.81
N ILE A 55 -3.68 7.84 34.86
CA ILE A 55 -4.33 7.05 33.81
C ILE A 55 -3.32 6.73 32.69
N ASP A 56 -2.97 5.45 32.56
CA ASP A 56 -2.22 4.94 31.43
C ASP A 56 -3.12 4.78 30.20
N VAL A 57 -3.08 5.78 29.31
CA VAL A 57 -3.84 5.82 28.05
C VAL A 57 -3.29 4.85 26.98
N HIS A 58 -2.22 4.11 27.29
CA HIS A 58 -1.58 3.14 26.38
C HIS A 58 -1.87 1.68 26.73
N THR A 59 -2.45 1.35 27.90
CA THR A 59 -2.77 -0.04 28.27
C THR A 59 -4.20 -0.45 27.91
N HIS A 60 -4.38 -1.73 27.55
CA HIS A 60 -5.66 -2.32 27.11
C HIS A 60 -6.78 -2.37 28.15
N LYS A 61 -6.52 -1.97 29.40
CA LYS A 61 -7.48 -2.09 30.52
C LYS A 61 -8.51 -0.94 30.61
N ASN A 62 -8.28 0.20 29.95
CA ASN A 62 -9.17 1.38 30.01
C ASN A 62 -9.92 1.68 28.69
N LYS A 63 -10.13 0.65 27.84
CA LYS A 63 -10.81 0.75 26.53
C LYS A 63 -12.31 1.15 26.58
N THR A 64 -12.88 1.36 27.76
CA THR A 64 -14.32 1.56 27.94
C THR A 64 -14.82 2.97 27.61
N VAL A 65 -13.93 3.95 27.36
CA VAL A 65 -14.35 5.33 27.03
C VAL A 65 -13.96 5.75 25.61
N ILE A 66 -12.91 5.17 25.02
CA ILE A 66 -12.44 5.47 23.66
C ILE A 66 -12.22 4.16 22.90
N GLN A 67 -13.11 3.85 21.96
CA GLN A 67 -12.94 2.68 21.07
C GLN A 67 -11.93 3.00 19.95
N ASN A 68 -10.88 2.18 19.83
CA ASN A 68 -9.84 2.27 18.78
C ASN A 68 -10.17 1.42 17.52
N ASP A 69 -11.41 0.98 17.32
CA ASP A 69 -11.78 -0.03 16.30
C ASP A 69 -12.06 0.55 14.91
N PHE A 70 -11.29 1.54 14.47
CA PHE A 70 -11.39 2.10 13.13
C PHE A 70 -10.55 1.36 12.09
N ARG A 71 -9.84 0.29 12.48
CA ARG A 71 -8.81 -0.39 11.68
C ARG A 71 -9.24 -0.96 10.32
N LYS A 72 -10.52 -0.89 9.91
CA LYS A 72 -11.01 -1.75 8.82
C LYS A 72 -11.99 -1.19 7.78
N ASN A 73 -12.30 0.11 7.68
CA ASN A 73 -13.01 0.60 6.46
C ASN A 73 -12.97 2.13 6.25
N ILE A 74 -12.51 2.55 5.08
CA ILE A 74 -12.57 3.96 4.61
C ILE A 74 -14.02 4.36 4.28
N GLU A 75 -14.85 3.43 3.78
CA GLU A 75 -16.27 3.69 3.53
C GLU A 75 -17.08 3.93 4.81
N HIS A 76 -16.77 3.21 5.90
CA HIS A 76 -17.37 3.46 7.21
C HIS A 76 -16.96 4.83 7.76
N LEU A 77 -15.70 5.25 7.55
CA LEU A 77 -15.25 6.60 7.90
C LEU A 77 -15.96 7.68 7.10
N ARG A 78 -16.33 7.45 5.83
CA ARG A 78 -17.10 8.41 5.02
C ARG A 78 -18.52 8.61 5.58
N ALA A 79 -19.27 7.53 5.79
CA ALA A 79 -20.62 7.59 6.37
C ALA A 79 -20.64 8.02 7.85
N PHE A 80 -19.56 7.78 8.61
CA PHE A 80 -19.39 8.26 10.00
C PHE A 80 -18.92 9.72 10.07
N SER A 81 -17.97 10.14 9.24
CA SER A 81 -17.38 11.50 9.28
C SER A 81 -18.38 12.58 8.88
N GLU A 82 -19.38 12.26 8.07
CA GLU A 82 -20.50 13.19 7.78
C GLU A 82 -21.31 13.58 9.03
N LYS A 83 -21.25 12.78 10.10
CA LYS A 83 -21.98 13.00 11.36
C LYS A 83 -21.08 13.43 12.52
N LEU A 84 -19.77 13.34 12.37
CA LEU A 84 -18.78 13.61 13.41
C LEU A 84 -17.98 14.88 13.10
N PHE A 85 -17.39 15.51 14.12
CA PHE A 85 -16.39 16.56 13.97
C PHE A 85 -15.04 15.88 14.01
N VAL A 86 -14.41 15.76 12.86
CA VAL A 86 -13.14 15.07 12.67
C VAL A 86 -12.01 16.08 12.78
N PHE A 87 -11.10 15.88 13.72
CA PHE A 87 -9.93 16.74 13.85
C PHE A 87 -8.65 15.94 14.03
N THR A 88 -7.54 16.58 13.70
CA THR A 88 -6.21 16.08 14.05
C THR A 88 -5.32 17.22 14.54
N VAL A 89 -4.16 16.86 15.07
CA VAL A 89 -3.15 17.81 15.53
C VAL A 89 -1.83 17.49 14.88
N VAL A 90 -1.26 18.48 14.21
CA VAL A 90 0.07 18.44 13.61
C VAL A 90 1.09 19.14 14.50
N ARG A 91 2.36 19.00 14.16
CA ARG A 91 3.48 19.59 14.90
C ARG A 91 4.53 20.06 13.91
N ASN A 92 5.26 21.12 14.26
CA ASN A 92 6.35 21.65 13.44
C ASN A 92 7.32 20.50 13.02
N PRO A 93 7.61 20.35 11.71
CA PRO A 93 8.41 19.23 11.20
C PRO A 93 9.75 19.05 11.92
N TYR A 94 10.47 20.13 12.22
CA TYR A 94 11.75 20.09 12.93
C TYR A 94 11.65 19.42 14.30
N VAL A 95 10.58 19.72 15.03
CA VAL A 95 10.37 19.19 16.38
C VAL A 95 9.83 17.76 16.32
N ARG A 96 8.99 17.47 15.33
CA ARG A 96 8.38 16.16 15.12
C ARG A 96 9.42 15.10 14.75
N VAL A 97 10.29 15.38 13.79
CA VAL A 97 11.33 14.43 13.35
C VAL A 97 12.37 14.18 14.43
N LEU A 98 12.82 15.22 15.16
CA LEU A 98 13.73 15.05 16.28
C LEU A 98 13.09 14.20 17.39
N SER A 99 11.81 14.41 17.68
CA SER A 99 11.09 13.59 18.65
C SER A 99 10.96 12.13 18.19
N GLY A 100 10.87 11.88 16.89
CA GLY A 100 10.91 10.54 16.30
C GLY A 100 12.27 9.88 16.49
N TYR A 101 13.35 10.58 16.12
CA TYR A 101 14.73 10.12 16.27
C TYR A 101 15.08 9.79 17.73
N LEU A 102 14.76 10.68 18.68
CA LEU A 102 15.07 10.46 20.09
C LEU A 102 14.37 9.24 20.68
N ASP A 103 13.12 9.01 20.28
CA ASP A 103 12.30 7.91 20.80
C ASP A 103 12.63 6.56 20.15
N LYS A 104 12.75 6.53 18.83
CA LYS A 104 12.88 5.29 18.06
C LYS A 104 14.32 4.90 17.80
N ILE A 105 15.25 5.85 17.76
CA ILE A 105 16.63 5.59 17.37
C ILE A 105 17.56 5.76 18.57
N ARG A 106 17.61 6.95 19.17
CA ARG A 106 18.63 7.28 20.18
C ARG A 106 18.39 6.58 21.52
N ASN A 107 17.16 6.63 22.03
CA ASN A 107 16.82 6.12 23.37
C ASN A 107 16.00 4.82 23.34
N SER A 108 15.92 4.15 22.17
CA SER A 108 15.20 2.89 22.08
C SER A 108 15.90 1.82 22.93
N PRO A 109 15.17 1.06 23.77
CA PRO A 109 15.74 -0.02 24.57
C PRO A 109 16.27 -1.18 23.72
N ASP A 110 15.75 -1.33 22.49
CA ASP A 110 16.32 -2.22 21.47
C ASP A 110 16.37 -1.49 20.11
N PRO A 111 17.45 -0.77 19.80
CA PRO A 111 17.61 -0.07 18.52
C PRO A 111 17.56 -1.04 17.33
N ARG A 112 17.96 -2.31 17.51
CA ARG A 112 18.00 -3.34 16.45
C ARG A 112 16.61 -3.82 16.02
N ALA A 113 15.63 -3.76 16.93
CA ALA A 113 14.23 -4.08 16.63
C ALA A 113 13.49 -2.95 15.90
N THR A 114 14.09 -1.77 15.75
CA THR A 114 13.47 -0.66 15.00
C THR A 114 13.68 -0.86 13.51
N TRP A 115 12.82 -0.26 12.67
CA TRP A 115 12.93 -0.33 11.21
C TRP A 115 14.34 0.03 10.71
N PHE A 116 14.96 1.07 11.29
CA PHE A 116 16.34 1.47 10.97
C PHE A 116 17.38 0.47 11.51
N GLY A 117 17.14 -0.12 12.69
CA GLY A 117 17.99 -1.18 13.23
C GLY A 117 18.03 -2.44 12.37
N GLN A 118 16.87 -2.89 11.88
CA GLN A 118 16.76 -4.07 11.02
C GLN A 118 17.39 -3.85 9.65
N LYS A 119 17.31 -2.62 9.11
CA LYS A 119 17.78 -2.30 7.75
C LYS A 119 19.24 -1.80 7.71
N TYR A 120 19.76 -1.19 8.78
CA TYR A 120 21.05 -0.47 8.76
C TYR A 120 21.99 -0.77 9.95
N SER A 121 21.64 -1.64 10.88
CA SER A 121 22.52 -1.99 12.02
C SER A 121 23.64 -2.97 11.65
N ALA A 122 24.61 -2.52 10.85
CA ALA A 122 25.80 -3.32 10.51
C ALA A 122 27.01 -3.10 11.47
N LYS A 123 27.01 -2.09 12.35
CA LYS A 123 28.28 -1.62 12.98
C LYS A 123 28.27 -1.35 14.50
N ASN A 124 27.26 -1.75 15.27
CA ASN A 124 27.24 -1.56 16.74
C ASN A 124 27.49 -0.10 17.19
N ARG A 125 27.15 0.89 16.34
CA ARG A 125 27.37 2.33 16.59
C ARG A 125 26.03 3.06 16.59
N GLN A 126 25.86 3.99 17.52
CA GLN A 126 24.69 4.87 17.58
C GLN A 126 24.73 5.88 16.41
N LEU A 127 23.66 5.98 15.64
CA LEU A 127 23.53 6.93 14.52
C LEU A 127 23.42 8.37 15.03
N SER A 128 24.17 9.29 14.44
CA SER A 128 23.97 10.73 14.68
C SER A 128 22.64 11.20 14.08
N PHE A 129 22.18 12.39 14.44
CA PHE A 129 20.92 12.92 13.90
C PHE A 129 21.02 13.27 12.42
N VAL A 130 22.13 13.87 11.98
CA VAL A 130 22.40 14.18 10.55
C VAL A 130 22.52 12.89 9.73
N GLU A 131 23.23 11.88 10.24
CA GLU A 131 23.32 10.56 9.58
C GLU A 131 21.95 9.90 9.44
N PHE A 132 21.12 10.01 10.49
CA PHE A 132 19.75 9.55 10.45
C PHE A 132 18.92 10.27 9.39
N LEU A 133 19.05 11.60 9.25
CA LEU A 133 18.32 12.38 8.25
C LEU A 133 18.74 12.01 6.82
N HIS A 134 20.02 11.79 6.57
CA HIS A 134 20.50 11.29 5.26
C HIS A 134 19.92 9.91 4.92
N LEU A 135 19.92 8.99 5.88
CA LEU A 135 19.32 7.68 5.68
C LEU A 135 17.80 7.79 5.48
N LEU A 136 17.13 8.70 6.19
CA LEU A 136 15.71 8.96 6.03
C LEU A 136 15.39 9.52 4.63
N LYS A 137 16.23 10.43 4.12
CA LYS A 137 16.12 10.99 2.77
C LYS A 137 16.30 9.93 1.67
N GLN A 138 17.20 8.97 1.88
CA GLN A 138 17.47 7.86 0.95
C GLN A 138 16.45 6.72 1.06
N SER A 139 15.56 6.77 2.05
CA SER A 139 14.58 5.73 2.31
C SER A 139 13.27 6.04 1.61
N ASP A 140 12.62 5.01 1.07
CA ASP A 140 11.27 5.14 0.54
C ASP A 140 10.27 5.53 1.65
N LEU A 141 9.69 6.72 1.51
CA LEU A 141 8.76 7.33 2.47
C LEU A 141 7.50 6.49 2.70
N ASN A 142 7.17 5.57 1.78
CA ASN A 142 6.03 4.67 1.89
C ASN A 142 6.32 3.40 2.72
N THR A 143 7.59 3.06 2.92
CA THR A 143 8.01 1.86 3.66
C THR A 143 8.67 2.16 5.01
N ILE A 144 9.09 3.41 5.28
CA ILE A 144 9.62 3.82 6.59
C ILE A 144 8.59 3.71 7.72
N ASP A 145 9.05 3.62 8.96
CA ASP A 145 8.18 3.66 10.15
C ASP A 145 7.29 4.92 10.13
N TRP A 146 5.99 4.74 10.30
CA TRP A 146 4.99 5.82 10.29
C TRP A 146 5.26 6.96 11.29
N HIS A 147 6.02 6.72 12.37
CA HIS A 147 6.47 7.77 13.31
C HIS A 147 7.46 8.76 12.70
N LEU A 148 8.11 8.39 11.58
CA LEU A 148 9.16 9.17 10.92
C LEU A 148 8.72 9.71 9.54
N ARG A 149 7.54 9.30 9.06
CA ARG A 149 6.94 9.78 7.80
C ARG A 149 6.50 11.24 7.87
N PRO A 150 6.52 11.98 6.75
CA PRO A 150 5.84 13.26 6.62
C PRO A 150 4.38 13.19 7.11
N ALA A 151 3.96 14.19 7.87
CA ALA A 151 2.68 14.24 8.54
C ALA A 151 1.51 14.28 7.54
N HIS A 152 1.66 14.93 6.38
CA HIS A 152 0.62 14.97 5.35
C HIS A 152 0.31 13.58 4.78
N LEU A 153 1.33 12.71 4.63
CA LEU A 153 1.16 11.33 4.19
C LEU A 153 0.48 10.46 5.26
N VAL A 154 0.80 10.68 6.54
CA VAL A 154 0.18 9.93 7.66
C VAL A 154 -1.25 10.40 7.94
N ALA A 155 -1.48 11.71 7.86
CA ALA A 155 -2.79 12.33 8.00
C ALA A 155 -3.70 12.03 6.80
N GLN A 156 -3.11 11.59 5.69
CA GLN A 156 -3.79 11.34 4.42
C GLN A 156 -4.72 12.51 4.08
N THR A 157 -4.18 13.72 4.07
CA THR A 157 -4.96 14.96 3.84
C THR A 157 -5.69 14.98 2.50
N GLY A 158 -5.30 14.10 1.55
CA GLY A 158 -6.04 13.87 0.31
C GLY A 158 -7.20 12.87 0.39
N LEU A 159 -7.31 12.08 1.47
CA LEU A 159 -8.32 11.01 1.64
C LEU A 159 -9.24 11.25 2.85
N VAL A 160 -8.76 11.91 3.90
CA VAL A 160 -9.50 12.11 5.15
C VAL A 160 -10.08 13.53 5.24
N ARG A 161 -11.39 13.61 5.47
CA ARG A 161 -12.11 14.86 5.78
C ARG A 161 -11.79 15.33 7.20
N TYR A 162 -11.05 16.41 7.35
CA TYR A 162 -10.87 17.09 8.65
C TYR A 162 -11.73 18.35 8.72
N ASP A 163 -12.53 18.46 9.77
CA ASP A 163 -13.21 19.71 10.14
C ASP A 163 -12.24 20.70 10.79
N TYR A 164 -11.17 20.20 11.43
CA TYR A 164 -10.12 21.03 12.00
C TYR A 164 -8.75 20.32 12.02
N ILE A 165 -7.70 21.05 11.63
CA ILE A 165 -6.30 20.61 11.78
C ILE A 165 -5.61 21.61 12.69
N GLY A 166 -5.41 21.22 13.94
CA GLY A 166 -4.76 22.06 14.95
C GLY A 166 -3.25 21.91 14.93
N LYS A 167 -2.55 22.93 15.43
CA LYS A 167 -1.11 22.87 15.68
C LYS A 167 -0.88 22.57 17.16
N LEU A 168 0.02 21.64 17.47
CA LEU A 168 0.35 21.29 18.86
C LEU A 168 0.93 22.49 19.62
N GLU A 169 1.60 23.38 18.90
CA GLU A 169 2.15 24.64 19.40
C GLU A 169 1.04 25.60 19.88
N GLU A 170 -0.18 25.45 19.37
CA GLU A 170 -1.36 26.27 19.66
C GLU A 170 -2.48 25.42 20.29
N VAL A 171 -2.11 24.55 21.24
CA VAL A 171 -3.05 23.58 21.85
C VAL A 171 -4.32 24.21 22.43
N ASP A 172 -4.22 25.43 22.99
CA ASP A 172 -5.37 26.12 23.58
C ASP A 172 -6.40 26.46 22.50
N ARG A 173 -5.94 26.85 21.30
CA ARG A 173 -6.82 27.07 20.14
C ARG A 173 -7.46 25.79 19.62
N VAL A 174 -6.79 24.65 19.79
CA VAL A 174 -7.41 23.35 19.48
C VAL A 174 -8.60 23.09 20.39
N ALA A 175 -8.47 23.36 21.69
CA ALA A 175 -9.58 23.22 22.64
C ALA A 175 -10.72 24.21 22.34
N GLU A 176 -10.38 25.48 22.06
CA GLU A 176 -11.37 26.52 21.67
C GLU A 176 -12.16 26.13 20.41
N ALA A 177 -11.47 25.62 19.38
CA ALA A 177 -12.10 25.18 18.14
C ALA A 177 -13.07 24.01 18.37
N ILE A 178 -12.72 23.06 19.24
CA ILE A 178 -13.59 21.92 19.60
C ILE A 178 -14.81 22.40 20.39
N ASN A 179 -14.60 23.23 21.41
CA ASN A 179 -15.68 23.81 22.23
C ASN A 179 -16.68 24.59 21.36
N ALA A 180 -16.19 25.40 20.42
CA ALA A 180 -17.02 26.17 19.50
C ALA A 180 -17.80 25.29 18.52
N ALA A 181 -17.20 24.20 18.02
CA ALA A 181 -17.82 23.34 17.01
C ALA A 181 -18.89 22.40 17.57
N ARG A 182 -18.80 22.00 18.84
CA ARG A 182 -19.67 20.99 19.45
C ARG A 182 -20.37 21.41 20.74
N HIS A 183 -20.26 22.68 21.14
CA HIS A 183 -20.86 23.23 22.36
C HIS A 183 -20.41 22.50 23.63
N CYS A 184 -19.14 22.13 23.69
CA CYS A 184 -18.51 21.46 24.83
C CYS A 184 -17.88 22.48 25.80
N ASP A 185 -17.60 22.04 27.04
CA ASP A 185 -16.92 22.84 28.08
C ASP A 185 -15.58 22.19 28.47
N ILE A 186 -14.60 22.18 27.56
CA ILE A 186 -13.22 21.82 27.90
C ILE A 186 -12.65 22.98 28.73
N ARG A 187 -12.57 22.81 30.06
CA ARG A 187 -12.43 23.90 31.05
C ARG A 187 -11.06 24.57 31.11
N GLN A 188 -10.03 23.94 30.54
CA GLN A 188 -8.66 24.45 30.29
C GLN A 188 -7.94 23.35 29.51
N ALA A 189 -6.93 23.63 28.67
CA ALA A 189 -6.05 22.60 28.10
C ALA A 189 -4.81 22.41 28.98
N PRO A 190 -4.91 21.82 30.19
CA PRO A 190 -3.90 21.97 31.23
C PRO A 190 -2.68 21.05 30.99
N TYR A 191 -2.77 20.14 30.01
CA TYR A 191 -1.86 19.00 29.88
C TYR A 191 -0.72 19.19 28.87
N CYS A 192 -0.74 20.27 28.07
CA CYS A 192 0.28 20.49 27.02
C CYS A 192 1.36 21.51 27.42
N SER A 193 1.03 22.56 28.17
CA SER A 193 1.94 23.68 28.45
C SER A 193 3.24 23.25 29.14
N ARG A 194 3.19 22.32 30.11
CA ARG A 194 4.38 21.84 30.85
C ARG A 194 5.31 20.91 30.07
N ARG A 195 4.83 20.19 29.03
CA ARG A 195 5.63 19.19 28.27
C ARG A 195 6.08 19.64 26.89
N ILE A 196 5.38 20.58 26.23
CA ILE A 196 5.79 21.14 24.92
C ILE A 196 7.25 21.68 25.01
N HIS A 197 7.64 22.20 26.17
CA HIS A 197 8.94 22.80 26.43
C HIS A 197 10.13 21.82 26.51
N SER A 198 9.95 20.51 26.67
CA SER A 198 11.09 19.61 26.96
C SER A 198 11.86 19.12 25.73
N SER A 199 11.19 19.03 24.57
CA SER A 199 11.77 18.61 23.30
C SER A 199 12.19 19.81 22.44
N SER A 200 11.42 20.89 22.45
CA SER A 200 11.77 22.14 21.78
C SER A 200 13.04 22.78 22.36
N LYS A 201 13.28 22.67 23.69
CA LYS A 201 14.53 23.10 24.34
C LYS A 201 15.77 22.29 23.95
N ARG A 202 15.62 21.12 23.30
CA ARG A 202 16.74 20.24 22.90
C ARG A 202 17.19 20.44 21.45
N LEU A 203 16.49 21.25 20.65
CA LEU A 203 16.78 21.46 19.22
C LEU A 203 18.23 21.92 18.99
N PHE A 204 18.75 22.82 19.85
CA PHE A 204 20.09 23.41 19.72
C PHE A 204 21.24 22.39 19.66
N GLY A 205 21.08 21.20 20.26
CA GLY A 205 22.15 20.21 20.31
C GLY A 205 22.20 19.27 19.10
N TYR A 206 21.26 19.39 18.16
CA TYR A 206 21.10 18.44 17.05
C TYR A 206 21.04 19.08 15.66
N TYR A 207 20.71 20.38 15.57
CA TYR A 207 20.56 21.05 14.28
C TYR A 207 21.78 21.94 13.97
N ASP A 208 22.50 21.58 12.91
CA ASP A 208 23.40 22.43 12.15
C ASP A 208 22.74 22.83 10.81
N SER A 209 23.44 23.60 9.97
CA SER A 209 22.92 24.03 8.66
C SER A 209 22.52 22.84 7.78
N GLU A 210 23.28 21.75 7.84
CA GLU A 210 23.02 20.53 7.05
C GLU A 210 21.74 19.82 7.52
N ALA A 211 21.55 19.66 8.83
CA ALA A 211 20.33 19.09 9.40
C ALA A 211 19.08 19.90 9.03
N VAL A 212 19.21 21.23 8.98
CA VAL A 212 18.12 22.14 8.57
C VAL A 212 17.73 21.88 7.12
N GLU A 213 18.69 21.91 6.20
CA GLU A 213 18.45 21.69 4.77
C GLU A 213 17.79 20.32 4.52
N LEU A 214 18.28 19.28 5.19
CA LEU A 214 17.71 17.94 5.07
C LEU A 214 16.26 17.87 5.54
N VAL A 215 15.90 18.54 6.64
CA VAL A 215 14.50 18.55 7.11
C VAL A 215 13.61 19.38 6.19
N ASP A 216 14.10 20.52 5.68
CA ASP A 216 13.35 21.35 4.71
C ASP A 216 13.04 20.60 3.42
N GLU A 217 13.94 19.72 2.99
CA GLU A 217 13.75 18.89 1.81
C GLU A 217 12.83 17.70 2.09
N ILE A 218 13.12 16.89 3.11
CA ILE A 218 12.34 15.68 3.43
C ILE A 218 10.88 16.02 3.76
N PHE A 219 10.64 17.14 4.44
CA PHE A 219 9.32 17.55 4.92
C PHE A 219 8.76 18.78 4.19
N ALA A 220 9.27 19.09 2.99
CA ALA A 220 8.88 20.25 2.19
C ALA A 220 7.35 20.42 2.10
N SER A 221 6.64 19.32 1.85
CA SER A 221 5.18 19.29 1.76
C SER A 221 4.49 19.58 3.10
N ASP A 222 5.01 19.12 4.24
CA ASP A 222 4.40 19.40 5.54
C ASP A 222 4.43 20.90 5.87
N PHE A 223 5.52 21.58 5.52
CA PHE A 223 5.63 23.04 5.70
C PHE A 223 4.56 23.78 4.90
N VAL A 224 4.32 23.35 3.66
CA VAL A 224 3.29 23.93 2.79
C VAL A 224 1.89 23.58 3.27
N TYR A 225 1.59 22.29 3.45
CA TYR A 225 0.25 21.80 3.81
C TYR A 225 -0.24 22.34 5.16
N PHE A 226 0.65 22.46 6.14
CA PHE A 226 0.29 22.90 7.49
C PHE A 226 0.71 24.33 7.80
N ASN A 227 1.18 25.06 6.78
CA ASN A 227 1.60 26.45 6.87
C ASN A 227 2.58 26.68 8.04
N TYR A 228 3.66 25.90 8.08
CA TYR A 228 4.79 26.14 8.98
C TYR A 228 5.87 26.93 8.22
N PRO A 229 6.56 27.88 8.86
CA PRO A 229 7.69 28.55 8.25
C PRO A 229 8.83 27.55 8.00
N LYS A 230 9.44 27.63 6.81
CA LYS A 230 10.71 26.96 6.50
C LYS A 230 11.87 27.70 7.19
N GLY A 231 12.98 27.01 7.37
CA GLY A 231 14.11 27.47 8.16
C GLY A 231 14.69 28.79 7.68
N ASP A 232 14.46 29.86 8.45
CA ASP A 232 15.17 31.14 8.32
C ASP A 232 16.01 31.32 9.60
N PHE A 233 17.03 30.48 9.75
CA PHE A 233 17.94 30.46 10.90
C PHE A 233 19.12 31.43 10.71
N GLU A 234 18.88 32.59 10.10
CA GLU A 234 19.87 33.67 9.92
C GLU A 234 20.31 34.25 11.28
N ASN A 235 21.16 33.52 12.01
CA ASN A 235 22.17 33.96 12.99
C ASN A 235 22.69 32.76 13.81
N LEU A 236 23.38 31.82 13.16
CA LEU A 236 24.16 30.79 13.87
C LEU A 236 25.49 31.31 14.46
N ALA A 237 25.76 32.63 14.38
CA ALA A 237 26.93 33.25 15.00
C ALA A 237 26.77 33.58 16.51
N GLY A 238 25.65 33.19 17.15
CA GLY A 238 25.38 33.51 18.56
C GLY A 238 24.84 32.37 19.44
N GLY A 239 24.71 31.15 18.89
CA GLY A 239 24.39 29.96 19.67
C GLY A 239 22.98 29.89 20.30
N HIS A 240 22.02 30.74 19.90
CA HIS A 240 20.62 30.65 20.37
C HIS A 240 19.62 30.65 19.18
N ILE A 241 19.05 29.48 18.86
CA ILE A 241 17.77 29.30 18.16
C ILE A 241 16.64 29.93 18.98
N ASP A 242 15.93 30.89 18.40
CA ASP A 242 14.75 31.49 19.02
C ASP A 242 13.53 30.56 18.86
N ILE A 243 13.25 29.76 19.89
CA ILE A 243 12.13 28.81 19.96
C ILE A 243 10.78 29.54 19.81
N ASP A 244 10.67 30.79 20.26
CA ASP A 244 9.43 31.55 20.18
C ASP A 244 9.14 31.99 18.74
N ARG A 245 10.19 32.13 17.91
CA ARG A 245 10.07 32.43 16.47
C ARG A 245 9.76 31.19 15.62
N VAL A 246 10.28 30.01 16.01
CA VAL A 246 9.92 28.70 15.39
C VAL A 246 8.46 28.32 15.68
N ASN A 247 7.93 28.77 16.81
CA ASN A 247 6.53 28.57 17.21
C ASN A 247 5.63 29.78 16.88
N ALA A 248 6.16 30.86 16.29
CA ALA A 248 5.37 32.06 15.99
C ALA A 248 4.42 31.80 14.81
N PRO A 249 3.13 32.17 14.90
CA PRO A 249 2.21 32.04 13.78
C PRO A 249 2.61 32.97 12.63
N ALA A 250 2.47 32.49 11.39
CA ALA A 250 2.52 33.35 10.22
C ALA A 250 1.45 34.44 10.37
N LYS A 251 1.84 35.72 10.20
CA LYS A 251 1.02 36.90 10.51
C LYS A 251 -0.33 36.98 9.77
N ASP A 252 -0.56 36.16 8.75
CA ASP A 252 -1.80 36.12 7.96
C ASP A 252 -2.68 34.88 8.20
N ALA A 253 -2.37 34.06 9.20
CA ALA A 253 -3.15 32.85 9.50
C ALA A 253 -4.37 33.12 10.39
N MET A 254 -5.29 33.99 9.95
CA MET A 254 -6.68 33.94 10.42
C MET A 254 -7.64 34.45 9.35
N LEU A 255 -8.70 33.66 9.15
CA LEU A 255 -9.91 33.91 8.33
C LEU A 255 -9.76 33.67 6.82
N GLY A 256 -10.17 32.48 6.35
CA GLY A 256 -10.63 32.37 4.96
C GLY A 256 -10.63 31.00 4.30
N PHE A 257 -9.76 30.07 4.70
CA PHE A 257 -9.80 28.75 4.08
C PHE A 257 -10.95 27.94 4.68
N ARG A 258 -12.01 27.73 3.91
CA ARG A 258 -13.10 26.79 4.23
C ARG A 258 -12.74 25.43 3.61
N PRO A 259 -11.98 24.55 4.29
CA PRO A 259 -11.62 23.23 3.77
C PRO A 259 -12.85 22.42 3.35
N ARG A 260 -14.03 22.70 3.90
CA ARG A 260 -15.31 22.11 3.47
C ARG A 260 -15.63 22.29 1.98
N LYS A 261 -15.44 23.49 1.40
CA LYS A 261 -15.78 23.74 -0.01
C LYS A 261 -14.80 23.02 -0.94
N ARG A 262 -13.50 23.15 -0.69
CA ARG A 262 -12.45 22.47 -1.47
C ARG A 262 -12.49 20.95 -1.30
N PHE A 263 -12.90 20.46 -0.14
CA PHE A 263 -13.12 19.02 0.10
C PHE A 263 -14.36 18.50 -0.63
N GLU A 264 -15.48 19.25 -0.62
CA GLU A 264 -16.68 18.94 -1.40
C GLU A 264 -16.34 18.93 -2.91
N GLU A 265 -15.61 19.94 -3.40
CA GLU A 265 -15.10 20.00 -4.78
C GLU A 265 -14.17 18.82 -5.12
N ASN A 266 -13.24 18.44 -4.21
CA ASN A 266 -12.41 17.25 -4.37
C ASN A 266 -13.23 15.96 -4.43
N MET A 267 -14.20 15.79 -3.52
CA MET A 267 -15.02 14.60 -3.46
C MET A 267 -15.93 14.46 -4.68
N ASP A 268 -16.54 15.58 -5.11
CA ASP A 268 -17.37 15.65 -6.31
C ASP A 268 -16.53 15.38 -7.55
N ALA A 269 -15.30 15.93 -7.63
CA ALA A 269 -14.37 15.64 -8.71
C ALA A 269 -13.97 14.16 -8.78
N PHE A 270 -13.68 13.52 -7.64
CA PHE A 270 -13.39 12.09 -7.61
C PHE A 270 -14.60 11.22 -8.00
N LEU A 271 -15.81 11.59 -7.58
CA LEU A 271 -17.03 10.88 -7.98
C LEU A 271 -17.28 11.01 -9.50
N LEU A 272 -17.05 12.19 -10.06
CA LEU A 272 -17.13 12.42 -11.50
C LEU A 272 -16.08 11.63 -12.26
N MET A 273 -14.85 11.53 -11.76
CA MET A 273 -13.81 10.66 -12.33
C MET A 273 -14.22 9.17 -12.26
N GLU A 274 -14.85 8.73 -11.18
CA GLU A 274 -15.36 7.35 -11.05
C GLU A 274 -16.50 7.07 -12.06
N GLN A 275 -17.43 8.00 -12.21
CA GLN A 275 -18.49 7.92 -13.22
C GLN A 275 -17.90 7.88 -14.63
N SER A 276 -16.92 8.75 -14.90
CA SER A 276 -16.20 8.76 -16.16
C SER A 276 -15.57 7.41 -16.49
N LEU A 277 -14.94 6.77 -15.49
CA LEU A 277 -14.40 5.43 -15.64
C LEU A 277 -15.51 4.41 -15.98
N GLN A 278 -16.63 4.43 -15.28
CA GLN A 278 -17.77 3.54 -15.57
C GLN A 278 -18.26 3.72 -17.02
N HIS A 279 -18.35 4.97 -17.49
CA HIS A 279 -18.73 5.27 -18.85
C HIS A 279 -17.71 4.74 -19.88
N ARG A 280 -16.41 4.94 -19.64
CA ARG A 280 -15.33 4.37 -20.47
C ARG A 280 -15.47 2.84 -20.61
N LEU A 281 -15.69 2.15 -19.49
CA LEU A 281 -15.79 0.69 -19.44
C LEU A 281 -17.06 0.17 -20.13
N SER A 282 -18.13 0.95 -20.10
CA SER A 282 -19.35 0.67 -20.87
C SER A 282 -19.23 0.97 -22.38
N GLY A 283 -18.12 1.59 -22.80
CA GLY A 283 -17.86 2.03 -24.17
C GLY A 283 -18.39 3.42 -24.52
N ASP A 284 -19.00 4.14 -23.57
CA ASP A 284 -19.49 5.52 -23.76
C ASP A 284 -18.37 6.53 -23.49
N LEU A 285 -17.45 6.63 -24.44
CA LEU A 285 -16.31 7.53 -24.37
C LEU A 285 -16.68 9.03 -24.32
N PRO A 286 -17.71 9.52 -25.05
CA PRO A 286 -18.13 10.92 -24.95
C PRO A 286 -18.66 11.30 -23.56
N ALA A 287 -19.39 10.41 -22.88
CA ALA A 287 -19.76 10.63 -21.48
C ALA A 287 -18.52 10.73 -20.60
N ALA A 288 -17.65 9.72 -20.69
CA ALA A 288 -16.43 9.64 -19.90
C ALA A 288 -15.59 10.93 -19.96
N LEU A 289 -15.38 11.47 -21.17
CA LEU A 289 -14.64 12.73 -21.34
C LEU A 289 -15.33 13.90 -20.62
N ARG A 290 -16.66 14.06 -20.78
CA ARG A 290 -17.42 15.13 -20.14
C ARG A 290 -17.35 15.08 -18.61
N GLU A 291 -17.54 13.90 -18.01
CA GLU A 291 -17.51 13.79 -16.55
C GLU A 291 -16.10 14.09 -16.01
N ASN A 292 -15.04 13.63 -16.68
CA ASN A 292 -13.68 13.93 -16.24
C ASN A 292 -13.29 15.42 -16.46
N GLU A 293 -13.77 16.06 -17.52
CA GLU A 293 -13.61 17.51 -17.69
C GLU A 293 -14.30 18.31 -16.58
N GLN A 294 -15.48 17.86 -16.11
CA GLN A 294 -16.15 18.45 -14.95
C GLN A 294 -15.34 18.24 -13.67
N ALA A 295 -14.72 17.07 -13.49
CA ALA A 295 -13.82 16.81 -12.36
C ALA A 295 -12.63 17.80 -12.35
N ILE A 296 -12.00 18.01 -13.51
CA ILE A 296 -10.90 18.98 -13.67
C ILE A 296 -11.37 20.41 -13.42
N ALA A 297 -12.58 20.77 -13.85
CA ALA A 297 -13.14 22.10 -13.64
C ALA A 297 -13.39 22.41 -12.16
N LEU A 298 -13.74 21.39 -11.36
CA LEU A 298 -13.88 21.51 -9.91
C LEU A 298 -12.51 21.60 -9.21
N VAL A 299 -11.53 20.80 -9.66
CA VAL A 299 -10.22 20.69 -9.03
C VAL A 299 -9.13 20.61 -10.09
N SER A 300 -8.63 21.78 -10.46
CA SER A 300 -7.64 21.92 -11.53
C SER A 300 -6.20 21.70 -11.08
N ASP A 301 -5.94 21.45 -9.80
CA ASP A 301 -4.59 21.27 -9.24
C ASP A 301 -4.28 19.82 -8.82
N ASN A 302 -5.15 18.87 -9.18
CA ASN A 302 -4.92 17.45 -8.97
C ASN A 302 -4.36 16.78 -10.25
N PRO A 303 -3.12 16.24 -10.21
CA PRO A 303 -2.49 15.63 -11.39
C PRO A 303 -3.25 14.41 -11.93
N TYR A 304 -3.98 13.68 -11.08
CA TYR A 304 -4.59 12.40 -11.46
C TYR A 304 -5.79 12.57 -12.40
N PHE A 305 -6.52 13.69 -12.33
CA PHE A 305 -7.61 13.96 -13.26
C PHE A 305 -7.10 14.24 -14.67
N PHE A 306 -5.95 14.93 -14.78
CA PHE A 306 -5.27 15.15 -16.05
C PHE A 306 -4.62 13.87 -16.59
N ALA A 307 -4.03 13.05 -15.71
CA ALA A 307 -3.48 11.76 -16.10
C ALA A 307 -4.57 10.85 -16.70
N PHE A 308 -5.72 10.78 -16.03
CA PHE A 308 -6.86 10.01 -16.52
C PHE A 308 -7.50 10.60 -17.78
N LEU A 309 -7.51 11.93 -17.94
CA LEU A 309 -7.88 12.57 -19.20
C LEU A 309 -6.96 12.12 -20.33
N GLY A 310 -5.66 12.08 -20.08
CA GLY A 310 -4.66 11.55 -21.01
C GLY A 310 -5.01 10.13 -21.45
N ASP A 311 -5.28 9.24 -20.49
CA ASP A 311 -5.65 7.85 -20.80
C ASP A 311 -6.96 7.74 -21.60
N LEU A 312 -7.95 8.60 -21.35
CA LEU A 312 -9.23 8.63 -22.09
C LEU A 312 -9.03 9.07 -23.53
N LEU A 313 -8.26 10.14 -23.72
CA LEU A 313 -7.94 10.70 -25.05
C LEU A 313 -7.07 9.72 -25.85
N ASP A 314 -6.12 9.05 -25.21
CA ASP A 314 -5.30 8.03 -25.85
C ASP A 314 -6.16 6.85 -26.35
N GLY A 315 -7.08 6.37 -25.50
CA GLY A 315 -8.06 5.35 -25.88
C GLY A 315 -9.02 5.79 -27.00
N ALA A 316 -9.22 7.11 -27.16
CA ALA A 316 -9.98 7.70 -28.27
C ALA A 316 -9.22 7.74 -29.60
N GLY A 317 -7.90 7.51 -29.58
CA GLY A 317 -6.99 7.79 -30.69
C GLY A 317 -6.50 9.24 -30.77
N ASN A 318 -6.86 10.09 -29.80
CA ASN A 318 -6.44 11.50 -29.73
C ASN A 318 -5.11 11.64 -28.98
N HIS A 319 -4.08 10.95 -29.45
CA HIS A 319 -2.79 10.82 -28.75
C HIS A 319 -2.07 12.16 -28.51
N ALA A 320 -2.23 13.14 -29.39
CA ALA A 320 -1.61 14.47 -29.22
C ALA A 320 -2.22 15.24 -28.04
N GLU A 321 -3.55 15.25 -27.94
CA GLU A 321 -4.24 15.88 -26.81
C GLU A 321 -4.00 15.12 -25.50
N ALA A 322 -3.82 13.79 -25.59
CA ALA A 322 -3.44 12.96 -24.44
C ALA A 322 -2.07 13.37 -23.88
N ALA A 323 -1.08 13.63 -24.75
CA ALA A 323 0.25 14.09 -24.35
C ALA A 323 0.18 15.47 -23.67
N ASP A 324 -0.66 16.38 -24.17
CA ASP A 324 -0.88 17.69 -23.55
C ASP A 324 -1.52 17.57 -22.16
N ALA A 325 -2.49 16.66 -21.99
CA ALA A 325 -3.10 16.40 -20.69
C ALA A 325 -2.08 15.84 -19.68
N LEU A 326 -1.25 14.88 -20.08
CA LEU A 326 -0.19 14.36 -19.21
C LEU A 326 0.91 15.36 -18.92
N THR A 327 1.23 16.24 -19.85
CA THR A 327 2.19 17.34 -19.60
C THR A 327 1.68 18.26 -18.49
N LYS A 328 0.36 18.53 -18.44
CA LYS A 328 -0.27 19.25 -17.32
C LYS A 328 -0.21 18.45 -16.02
N ALA A 329 -0.46 17.15 -16.07
CA ALA A 329 -0.34 16.27 -14.90
C ALA A 329 1.08 16.30 -14.31
N ILE A 330 2.11 16.18 -15.16
CA ILE A 330 3.52 16.23 -14.78
C ILE A 330 3.90 17.61 -14.22
N ALA A 331 3.35 18.70 -14.76
CA ALA A 331 3.59 20.03 -14.20
C ALA A 331 3.09 20.16 -12.75
N LEU A 332 2.02 19.43 -12.38
CA LEU A 332 1.47 19.40 -11.03
C LEU A 332 2.21 18.41 -10.11
N ALA A 333 2.72 17.29 -10.65
CA ALA A 333 3.49 16.28 -9.92
C ALA A 333 4.75 15.84 -10.68
N PRO A 334 5.80 16.68 -10.72
CA PRO A 334 6.96 16.45 -11.59
C PRO A 334 7.85 15.28 -11.17
N LEU A 335 7.73 14.82 -9.92
CA LEU A 335 8.51 13.70 -9.38
C LEU A 335 7.78 12.34 -9.48
N ASP A 336 6.55 12.30 -10.01
CA ASP A 336 5.81 11.05 -10.15
C ASP A 336 6.28 10.28 -11.39
N SER A 337 7.06 9.22 -11.18
CA SER A 337 7.64 8.41 -12.26
C SER A 337 6.58 7.78 -13.17
N ARG A 338 5.37 7.52 -12.64
CA ARG A 338 4.28 6.87 -13.38
C ARG A 338 3.74 7.78 -14.47
N LEU A 339 3.60 9.08 -14.19
CA LEU A 339 3.12 10.07 -15.17
C LEU A 339 4.08 10.19 -16.35
N HIS A 340 5.39 10.17 -16.08
CA HIS A 340 6.42 10.17 -17.11
C HIS A 340 6.41 8.89 -17.94
N LEU A 341 6.20 7.72 -17.33
CA LEU A 341 6.04 6.45 -18.05
C LEU A 341 4.78 6.45 -18.93
N GLN A 342 3.64 6.95 -18.43
CA GLN A 342 2.41 7.10 -19.22
C GLN A 342 2.63 8.01 -20.43
N LEU A 343 3.35 9.13 -20.24
CA LEU A 343 3.67 10.04 -21.34
C LEU A 343 4.57 9.36 -22.38
N GLY A 344 5.49 8.50 -21.94
CA GLY A 344 6.30 7.66 -22.81
C GLY A 344 5.46 6.77 -23.72
N VAL A 345 4.45 6.09 -23.16
CA VAL A 345 3.50 5.25 -23.93
C VAL A 345 2.75 6.07 -24.98
N ILE A 346 2.19 7.22 -24.60
CA ILE A 346 1.43 8.06 -25.52
C ILE A 346 2.30 8.60 -26.66
N HIS A 347 3.55 8.97 -26.37
CA HIS A 347 4.48 9.37 -27.44
C HIS A 347 4.84 8.22 -28.39
N ALA A 348 4.82 6.97 -27.92
CA ALA A 348 5.00 5.84 -28.81
C ALA A 348 3.77 5.55 -29.67
N HIS A 349 2.55 5.76 -29.15
CA HIS A 349 1.35 5.72 -29.99
C HIS A 349 1.34 6.81 -31.07
N LEU A 350 2.10 7.90 -30.87
CA LEU A 350 2.37 8.96 -31.86
C LEU A 350 3.51 8.64 -32.83
N ASP A 351 4.11 7.45 -32.76
CA ASP A 351 5.35 7.08 -33.47
C ASP A 351 6.54 8.05 -33.21
N ASP A 352 6.51 8.79 -32.09
CA ASP A 352 7.59 9.69 -31.66
C ASP A 352 8.51 9.00 -30.65
N ALA A 353 9.35 8.11 -31.17
CA ALA A 353 10.33 7.38 -30.37
C ALA A 353 11.26 8.31 -29.56
N ARG A 354 11.60 9.50 -30.07
CA ARG A 354 12.51 10.43 -29.38
C ARG A 354 11.87 11.01 -28.12
N SER A 355 10.62 11.45 -28.21
CA SER A 355 9.90 11.98 -27.05
C SER A 355 9.54 10.87 -26.06
N ALA A 356 9.22 9.66 -26.56
CA ALA A 356 9.01 8.49 -25.71
C ALA A 356 10.27 8.15 -24.89
N THR A 357 11.45 8.10 -25.52
CA THR A 357 12.73 7.88 -24.83
C THR A 357 12.97 8.94 -23.76
N ARG A 358 12.75 10.23 -24.09
CA ARG A 358 12.93 11.31 -23.13
C ARG A 358 12.00 11.18 -21.92
N ALA A 359 10.75 10.81 -22.13
CA ALA A 359 9.79 10.61 -21.04
C ALA A 359 10.17 9.43 -20.14
N VAL A 360 10.62 8.32 -20.73
CA VAL A 360 11.14 7.16 -19.96
C VAL A 360 12.38 7.51 -19.15
N LEU A 361 13.33 8.24 -19.73
CA LEU A 361 14.52 8.71 -19.01
C LEU A 361 14.18 9.71 -17.91
N ALA A 362 13.18 10.57 -18.13
CA ALA A 362 12.66 11.45 -17.09
C ALA A 362 12.05 10.65 -15.94
N ALA A 363 11.30 9.58 -16.23
CA ALA A 363 10.77 8.67 -15.22
C ALA A 363 11.88 8.04 -14.38
N ILE A 364 12.95 7.57 -15.03
CA ILE A 364 14.14 7.03 -14.35
C ILE A 364 14.81 8.10 -13.49
N ALA A 365 14.97 9.33 -14.02
CA ALA A 365 15.62 10.42 -13.31
C ALA A 365 14.90 10.86 -12.02
N THR A 366 13.60 10.59 -11.88
CA THR A 366 12.85 10.88 -10.65
C THR A 366 13.32 10.09 -9.43
N LYS A 367 13.97 8.93 -9.64
CA LYS A 367 14.39 7.97 -8.60
C LYS A 367 13.24 7.42 -7.73
N ASP A 368 12.00 7.60 -8.15
CA ASP A 368 10.83 6.94 -7.54
C ASP A 368 10.68 5.52 -8.10
N TYR A 369 11.53 4.62 -7.61
CA TYR A 369 11.59 3.22 -8.02
C TYR A 369 10.81 2.32 -7.04
N HIS A 370 9.54 2.06 -7.35
CA HIS A 370 8.72 1.05 -6.68
C HIS A 370 8.67 -0.25 -7.51
N HIS A 371 8.17 -1.36 -6.95
CA HIS A 371 8.17 -2.66 -7.66
C HIS A 371 7.39 -2.59 -8.99
N GLU A 372 6.30 -1.83 -9.02
CA GLU A 372 5.48 -1.60 -10.20
C GLU A 372 6.20 -0.76 -11.25
N PHE A 373 7.14 0.12 -10.86
CA PHE A 373 7.92 0.94 -11.79
C PHE A 373 8.70 0.07 -12.77
N TYR A 374 9.44 -0.95 -12.29
CA TYR A 374 10.23 -1.80 -13.18
C TYR A 374 9.36 -2.68 -14.09
N SER A 375 8.18 -3.07 -13.61
CA SER A 375 7.21 -3.83 -14.41
C SER A 375 6.61 -2.95 -15.51
N ALA A 376 6.20 -1.73 -15.16
CA ALA A 376 5.71 -0.73 -16.11
C ALA A 376 6.81 -0.37 -17.11
N LEU A 377 8.03 -0.09 -16.65
CA LEU A 377 9.18 0.20 -17.50
C LEU A 377 9.48 -0.95 -18.47
N PHE A 378 9.44 -2.21 -18.02
CA PHE A 378 9.59 -3.36 -18.92
C PHE A 378 8.55 -3.35 -20.03
N ASN A 379 7.27 -3.21 -19.68
CA ASN A 379 6.17 -3.22 -20.65
C ASN A 379 6.28 -2.05 -21.63
N VAL A 380 6.63 -0.87 -21.14
CA VAL A 380 6.89 0.31 -21.95
C VAL A 380 8.03 0.03 -22.92
N LEU A 381 9.18 -0.44 -22.44
CA LEU A 381 10.35 -0.68 -23.30
C LEU A 381 10.08 -1.69 -24.42
N ILE A 382 9.47 -2.84 -24.11
CA ILE A 382 9.17 -3.87 -25.12
C ILE A 382 8.08 -3.45 -26.11
N SER A 383 7.20 -2.52 -25.71
CA SER A 383 6.11 -2.05 -26.57
C SER A 383 6.54 -0.95 -27.54
N ILE A 384 7.48 -0.11 -27.11
CA ILE A 384 7.88 1.11 -27.84
C ILE A 384 9.11 0.86 -28.69
N PHE A 385 10.10 0.17 -28.15
CA PHE A 385 11.44 0.10 -28.75
C PHE A 385 11.72 -1.29 -29.31
N ASP A 386 12.52 -1.32 -30.37
CA ASP A 386 13.24 -2.53 -30.71
C ASP A 386 14.34 -2.80 -29.68
N LEU A 387 15.02 -3.94 -29.81
CA LEU A 387 16.10 -4.30 -28.91
C LEU A 387 17.19 -3.23 -28.84
N GLN A 388 17.52 -2.57 -29.96
CA GLN A 388 18.59 -1.58 -30.01
C GLN A 388 18.22 -0.31 -29.24
N GLY A 389 17.03 0.26 -29.49
CA GLY A 389 16.56 1.44 -28.77
C GLY A 389 16.38 1.16 -27.27
N THR A 390 15.94 -0.05 -26.93
CA THR A 390 15.80 -0.46 -25.53
C THR A 390 17.14 -0.51 -24.81
N GLU A 391 18.16 -1.06 -25.46
CA GLU A 391 19.51 -1.16 -24.92
C GLU A 391 20.14 0.21 -24.67
N GLU A 392 19.92 1.18 -25.56
CA GLU A 392 20.37 2.57 -25.36
C GLU A 392 19.77 3.19 -24.09
N VAL A 393 18.46 2.98 -23.86
CA VAL A 393 17.78 3.49 -22.67
C VAL A 393 18.29 2.80 -21.40
N LEU A 394 18.45 1.48 -21.44
CA LEU A 394 18.94 0.71 -20.30
C LEU A 394 20.41 1.03 -19.96
N GLN A 395 21.25 1.26 -20.97
CA GLN A 395 22.63 1.66 -20.75
C GLN A 395 22.70 3.03 -20.06
N GLN A 396 21.81 3.96 -20.40
CA GLN A 396 21.70 5.23 -19.70
C GLN A 396 21.16 5.05 -18.27
N ALA A 397 20.13 4.21 -18.08
CA ALA A 397 19.58 3.89 -16.76
C ALA A 397 20.63 3.28 -15.82
N ILE A 398 21.40 2.30 -16.31
CA ILE A 398 22.51 1.67 -15.59
C ILE A 398 23.65 2.69 -15.37
N GLY A 399 23.91 3.58 -16.33
CA GLY A 399 24.89 4.66 -16.13
C GLY A 399 24.52 5.62 -15.00
N HIS A 400 23.22 5.87 -14.78
CA HIS A 400 22.72 6.70 -13.68
C HIS A 400 22.77 6.01 -12.32
N ASP A 401 22.52 4.70 -12.29
CA ASP A 401 22.50 3.90 -11.06
C ASP A 401 23.12 2.50 -11.31
N PRO A 402 24.47 2.40 -11.35
CA PRO A 402 25.17 1.18 -11.75
C PRO A 402 24.96 -0.01 -10.81
N ASP A 403 24.68 0.27 -9.53
CA ASP A 403 24.54 -0.74 -8.49
C ASP A 403 23.11 -1.28 -8.36
N ASN A 404 22.17 -0.76 -9.15
CA ASN A 404 20.77 -1.13 -9.06
C ASN A 404 20.49 -2.47 -9.78
N PRO A 405 20.20 -3.55 -9.04
CA PRO A 405 20.06 -4.88 -9.62
C PRO A 405 18.82 -5.02 -10.50
N HIS A 406 17.84 -4.13 -10.37
CA HIS A 406 16.61 -4.19 -11.16
C HIS A 406 16.83 -3.74 -12.59
N PHE A 407 17.68 -2.75 -12.86
CA PHE A 407 18.01 -2.36 -14.25
C PHE A 407 18.79 -3.45 -14.98
N HIS A 408 19.73 -4.09 -14.29
CA HIS A 408 20.45 -5.24 -14.86
C HIS A 408 19.54 -6.44 -15.10
N LEU A 409 18.65 -6.75 -14.16
CA LEU A 409 17.63 -7.79 -14.32
C LEU A 409 16.70 -7.46 -15.50
N LEU A 410 16.31 -6.19 -15.62
CA LEU A 410 15.44 -5.71 -16.68
C LEU A 410 16.09 -5.89 -18.06
N ARG A 411 17.38 -5.54 -18.18
CA ARG A 411 18.17 -5.73 -19.40
C ARG A 411 18.22 -7.20 -19.82
N SER A 412 18.56 -8.11 -18.90
CA SER A 412 18.55 -9.54 -19.18
C SER A 412 17.17 -10.05 -19.63
N ARG A 413 16.08 -9.63 -18.95
CA ARG A 413 14.71 -10.00 -19.32
C ARG A 413 14.27 -9.51 -20.70
N ILE A 414 14.74 -8.33 -21.10
CA ILE A 414 14.43 -7.77 -22.41
C ILE A 414 15.12 -8.56 -23.51
N HIS A 415 16.41 -8.89 -23.35
CA HIS A 415 17.11 -9.75 -24.29
C HIS A 415 16.43 -11.12 -24.41
N ASP A 416 15.98 -11.69 -23.29
CA ASP A 416 15.22 -12.94 -23.30
C ASP A 416 13.88 -12.80 -24.06
N HIS A 417 13.14 -11.72 -23.82
CA HIS A 417 11.89 -11.43 -24.52
C HIS A 417 12.07 -11.34 -26.04
N PHE A 418 13.17 -10.76 -26.50
CA PHE A 418 13.54 -10.68 -27.92
C PHE A 418 14.20 -11.96 -28.48
N GLY A 419 14.20 -13.06 -27.71
CA GLY A 419 14.69 -14.38 -28.14
C GLY A 419 16.22 -14.55 -28.10
N GLN A 420 16.95 -13.61 -27.50
CA GLN A 420 18.40 -13.71 -27.33
C GLN A 420 18.75 -14.35 -25.98
N SER A 421 18.29 -15.59 -25.77
CA SER A 421 18.41 -16.26 -24.48
C SER A 421 19.86 -16.50 -24.02
N GLU A 422 20.81 -16.77 -24.93
CA GLU A 422 22.23 -16.86 -24.60
C GLU A 422 22.76 -15.53 -24.03
N THR A 423 22.49 -14.42 -24.72
CA THR A 423 22.90 -13.08 -24.28
C THR A 423 22.23 -12.71 -22.96
N ALA A 424 20.95 -13.04 -22.78
CA ALA A 424 20.24 -12.82 -21.53
C ALA A 424 20.91 -13.53 -20.34
N ILE A 425 21.36 -14.77 -20.52
CA ILE A 425 22.08 -15.54 -19.49
C ILE A 425 23.44 -14.90 -19.17
N GLU A 426 24.17 -14.46 -20.19
CA GLU A 426 25.46 -13.77 -20.00
C GLU A 426 25.28 -12.47 -19.22
N LEU A 427 24.29 -11.66 -19.59
CA LEU A 427 23.94 -10.41 -18.91
C LEU A 427 23.47 -10.63 -17.47
N ALA A 428 22.66 -11.66 -17.21
CA ALA A 428 22.28 -12.01 -15.84
C ALA A 428 23.48 -12.43 -14.98
N ARG A 429 24.45 -13.15 -15.57
CA ARG A 429 25.68 -13.56 -14.88
C ARG A 429 26.60 -12.36 -14.62
N GLU A 430 26.76 -11.48 -15.59
CA GLU A 430 27.50 -10.22 -15.43
C GLU A 430 26.90 -9.38 -14.31
N ALA A 431 25.57 -9.23 -14.30
CA ALA A 431 24.84 -8.52 -13.25
C ALA A 431 25.14 -9.08 -11.86
N MET A 432 25.16 -10.41 -11.71
CA MET A 432 25.49 -11.07 -10.44
C MET A 432 26.94 -10.84 -9.99
N GLY A 433 27.85 -10.49 -10.90
CA GLY A 433 29.23 -10.11 -10.57
C GLY A 433 29.39 -8.66 -10.13
N VAL A 434 28.45 -7.78 -10.52
CA VAL A 434 28.48 -6.34 -10.23
C VAL A 434 27.66 -6.00 -8.98
N VAL A 435 26.47 -6.56 -8.84
CA VAL A 435 25.53 -6.20 -7.77
C VAL A 435 25.63 -7.12 -6.56
N ASN A 436 25.41 -6.56 -5.36
CA ASN A 436 25.18 -7.36 -4.17
C ASN A 436 23.95 -8.28 -4.36
N TYR A 437 23.97 -9.46 -3.73
CA TYR A 437 22.94 -10.50 -3.87
C TYR A 437 21.51 -9.97 -4.12
N HIS A 438 20.92 -10.37 -5.25
CA HIS A 438 19.55 -10.05 -5.60
C HIS A 438 18.75 -11.32 -5.94
N PRO A 439 17.69 -11.66 -5.17
CA PRO A 439 16.89 -12.86 -5.41
C PRO A 439 16.30 -12.95 -6.83
N GLY A 440 15.87 -11.81 -7.38
CA GLY A 440 15.25 -11.77 -8.71
C GLY A 440 16.20 -12.15 -9.84
N LEU A 441 17.51 -11.85 -9.70
CA LEU A 441 18.52 -12.22 -10.71
C LEU A 441 18.77 -13.72 -10.71
N HIS A 442 18.94 -14.32 -9.53
CA HIS A 442 19.11 -15.77 -9.40
C HIS A 442 17.88 -16.54 -9.91
N MET A 443 16.68 -16.08 -9.56
CA MET A 443 15.44 -16.68 -10.01
C MET A 443 15.28 -16.58 -11.54
N HIS A 444 15.67 -15.46 -12.14
CA HIS A 444 15.64 -15.29 -13.59
C HIS A 444 16.66 -16.20 -14.29
N LEU A 445 17.92 -16.19 -13.85
CA LEU A 445 18.98 -17.04 -14.40
C LEU A 445 18.63 -18.53 -14.28
N ALA A 446 18.11 -18.97 -13.14
CA ALA A 446 17.64 -20.35 -12.96
C ALA A 446 16.49 -20.69 -13.89
N THR A 447 15.55 -19.75 -14.10
CA THR A 447 14.45 -19.93 -15.06
C THR A 447 14.97 -20.08 -16.48
N MET A 448 16.00 -19.31 -16.84
CA MET A 448 16.63 -19.38 -18.16
C MET A 448 17.32 -20.71 -18.41
N HIS A 449 18.10 -21.19 -17.45
CA HIS A 449 18.69 -22.53 -17.53
C HIS A 449 17.62 -23.62 -17.59
N ALA A 450 16.55 -23.51 -16.80
CA ALA A 450 15.44 -24.48 -16.82
C ALA A 450 14.72 -24.53 -18.17
N ALA A 451 14.46 -23.36 -18.80
CA ALA A 451 13.83 -23.28 -20.12
C ALA A 451 14.66 -23.97 -21.22
N ARG A 452 15.98 -24.07 -21.02
CA ARG A 452 16.93 -24.77 -21.90
C ARG A 452 17.15 -26.24 -21.52
N ASN A 453 16.37 -26.77 -20.59
CA ASN A 453 16.55 -28.11 -19.98
C ASN A 453 17.90 -28.29 -19.27
N GLU A 454 18.60 -27.20 -18.91
CA GLU A 454 19.86 -27.23 -18.15
C GLU A 454 19.57 -27.28 -16.65
N PHE A 455 18.79 -28.27 -16.23
CA PHE A 455 18.20 -28.30 -14.90
C PHE A 455 19.23 -28.37 -13.76
N THR A 456 20.38 -29.03 -13.97
CA THR A 456 21.47 -29.08 -12.98
C THR A 456 22.01 -27.68 -12.67
N LYS A 457 22.28 -26.88 -13.71
CA LYS A 457 22.76 -25.49 -13.54
C LYS A 457 21.71 -24.61 -12.89
N ALA A 458 20.46 -24.74 -13.30
CA ALA A 458 19.35 -24.03 -12.68
C ALA A 458 19.25 -24.33 -11.17
N ALA A 459 19.49 -25.59 -10.77
CA ALA A 459 19.43 -26.01 -9.38
C ALA A 459 20.61 -25.45 -8.57
N GLU A 460 21.81 -25.42 -9.16
CA GLU A 460 23.00 -24.80 -8.56
C GLU A 460 22.77 -23.31 -8.26
N VAL A 461 22.24 -22.56 -9.23
CA VAL A 461 21.93 -21.12 -9.06
C VAL A 461 20.91 -20.90 -7.94
N LEU A 462 19.87 -21.73 -7.83
CA LEU A 462 18.88 -21.61 -6.75
C LEU A 462 19.45 -22.03 -5.39
N LYS A 463 20.34 -23.03 -5.34
CA LYS A 463 21.03 -23.41 -4.10
C LYS A 463 21.95 -22.31 -3.59
N GLU A 464 22.69 -21.66 -4.50
CA GLU A 464 23.46 -20.46 -4.19
C GLU A 464 22.55 -19.38 -3.63
N ALA A 465 21.39 -19.14 -4.28
CA ALA A 465 20.44 -18.14 -3.83
C ALA A 465 19.84 -18.43 -2.44
N ILE A 466 19.63 -19.70 -2.09
CA ILE A 466 19.22 -20.15 -0.75
C ILE A 466 20.35 -19.92 0.27
N SER A 467 21.62 -20.12 -0.11
CA SER A 467 22.74 -19.89 0.81
C SER A 467 22.85 -18.43 1.24
N HIS A 468 22.51 -17.49 0.33
CA HIS A 468 22.45 -16.06 0.62
C HIS A 468 21.18 -15.63 1.35
N ASN A 469 20.03 -16.22 1.06
CA ASN A 469 18.79 -15.98 1.79
C ASN A 469 18.13 -17.28 2.27
N PRO A 470 18.59 -17.81 3.42
CA PRO A 470 18.07 -19.06 3.95
C PRO A 470 16.61 -18.99 4.43
N GLN A 471 15.95 -17.82 4.45
CA GLN A 471 14.55 -17.73 4.88
C GLN A 471 13.56 -17.64 3.72
N SER A 472 14.04 -17.50 2.48
CA SER A 472 13.14 -17.37 1.33
C SER A 472 12.40 -18.68 1.05
N SER A 473 11.09 -18.66 1.21
CA SER A 473 10.23 -19.78 0.79
C SER A 473 10.05 -19.80 -0.73
N ALA A 474 10.05 -18.63 -1.37
CA ALA A 474 9.87 -18.48 -2.82
C ALA A 474 10.95 -19.23 -3.62
N ILE A 475 12.22 -19.06 -3.24
CA ILE A 475 13.35 -19.72 -3.91
C ILE A 475 13.30 -21.24 -3.68
N ARG A 476 12.92 -21.70 -2.48
CA ARG A 476 12.75 -23.13 -2.18
C ARG A 476 11.65 -23.78 -3.01
N LEU A 477 10.47 -23.15 -3.10
CA LEU A 477 9.40 -23.65 -3.94
C LEU A 477 9.79 -23.68 -5.42
N ARG A 478 10.60 -22.71 -5.88
CA ARG A 478 11.15 -22.74 -7.24
C ARG A 478 12.13 -23.90 -7.45
N LEU A 479 13.00 -24.16 -6.50
CA LEU A 479 13.93 -25.29 -6.55
C LEU A 479 13.17 -26.63 -6.48
N GLY A 480 12.13 -26.71 -5.66
CA GLY A 480 11.24 -27.87 -5.62
C GLY A 480 10.56 -28.12 -6.96
N ARG A 481 10.06 -27.07 -7.62
CA ARG A 481 9.48 -27.18 -8.97
C ARG A 481 10.49 -27.68 -10.00
N LEU A 482 11.74 -27.24 -9.88
CA LEU A 482 12.82 -27.67 -10.76
C LEU A 482 13.18 -29.14 -10.56
N TYR A 483 13.25 -29.62 -9.31
CA TYR A 483 13.45 -31.04 -9.02
C TYR A 483 12.34 -31.92 -9.57
N LEU A 484 11.08 -31.44 -9.48
CA LEU A 484 9.96 -32.15 -10.08
C LEU A 484 10.09 -32.26 -11.61
N GLN A 485 10.57 -31.21 -12.29
CA GLN A 485 10.85 -31.27 -13.74
C GLN A 485 11.96 -32.27 -14.09
N GLN A 486 12.89 -32.54 -13.15
CA GLN A 486 13.93 -33.57 -13.29
C GLN A 486 13.42 -34.98 -12.94
N GLY A 487 12.19 -35.13 -12.47
CA GLY A 487 11.64 -36.40 -11.97
C GLY A 487 12.05 -36.74 -10.53
N GLU A 488 12.71 -35.81 -9.81
CA GLU A 488 13.14 -35.99 -8.43
C GLU A 488 12.05 -35.59 -7.43
N THR A 489 10.96 -36.36 -7.38
CA THR A 489 9.81 -36.07 -6.52
C THR A 489 10.17 -35.97 -5.03
N GLY A 490 11.08 -36.81 -4.54
CA GLY A 490 11.54 -36.77 -3.14
C GLY A 490 12.26 -35.47 -2.77
N SER A 491 13.16 -35.00 -3.66
CA SER A 491 13.86 -33.72 -3.50
C SER A 491 12.87 -32.54 -3.54
N ALA A 492 11.87 -32.60 -4.44
CA ALA A 492 10.83 -31.60 -4.54
C ALA A 492 9.98 -31.49 -3.25
N LEU A 493 9.59 -32.63 -2.68
CA LEU A 493 8.85 -32.69 -1.42
C LEU A 493 9.67 -32.14 -0.25
N HIS A 494 10.96 -32.47 -0.21
CA HIS A 494 11.87 -31.92 0.80
C HIS A 494 11.92 -30.38 0.74
N MET A 495 12.02 -29.80 -0.46
CA MET A 495 11.99 -28.34 -0.64
C MET A 495 10.66 -27.71 -0.23
N ALA A 496 9.53 -28.39 -0.47
CA ALA A 496 8.23 -27.92 -0.01
C ALA A 496 8.16 -27.84 1.53
N ARG A 497 8.65 -28.89 2.22
CA ARG A 497 8.72 -28.93 3.69
C ARG A 497 9.62 -27.84 4.25
N GLU A 498 10.79 -27.63 3.65
CA GLU A 498 11.68 -26.54 4.05
C GLU A 498 11.02 -25.17 3.83
N ALA A 499 10.29 -24.97 2.71
CA ALA A 499 9.58 -23.73 2.44
C ALA A 499 8.48 -23.44 3.46
N ILE A 500 7.77 -24.46 3.95
CA ILE A 500 6.79 -24.34 5.03
C ILE A 500 7.47 -23.95 6.36
N ALA A 501 8.66 -24.48 6.62
CA ALA A 501 9.39 -24.25 7.86
C ALA A 501 9.94 -22.82 8.01
N THR A 502 10.15 -22.09 6.90
CA THR A 502 10.70 -20.71 6.97
C THR A 502 9.71 -19.67 7.49
N LYS A 503 8.40 -19.95 7.42
CA LYS A 503 7.31 -19.02 7.80
C LYS A 503 7.26 -17.71 6.99
N ASP A 504 8.01 -17.65 5.89
CA ASP A 504 7.99 -16.54 4.92
C ASP A 504 6.87 -16.75 3.90
N PHE A 505 5.63 -16.41 4.25
CA PHE A 505 4.46 -16.65 3.40
C PHE A 505 4.12 -15.43 2.54
N TYR A 506 4.74 -15.33 1.35
CA TYR A 506 4.48 -14.27 0.37
C TYR A 506 3.14 -14.46 -0.37
N ILE A 507 2.69 -13.42 -1.08
CA ILE A 507 1.49 -13.48 -1.92
C ILE A 507 1.66 -14.55 -3.00
N GLY A 508 0.81 -15.57 -2.99
CA GLY A 508 0.90 -16.72 -3.90
C GLY A 508 1.66 -17.92 -3.34
N PHE A 509 2.25 -17.84 -2.14
CA PHE A 509 2.92 -18.96 -1.48
C PHE A 509 2.06 -20.23 -1.45
N TYR A 510 0.82 -20.12 -0.96
CA TYR A 510 -0.09 -21.27 -0.86
C TYR A 510 -0.44 -21.86 -2.23
N GLN A 511 -0.57 -21.01 -3.25
CA GLN A 511 -0.85 -21.48 -4.61
C GLN A 511 0.33 -22.28 -5.17
N HIS A 512 1.56 -21.76 -5.01
CA HIS A 512 2.76 -22.45 -5.47
C HIS A 512 3.05 -23.72 -4.67
N LEU A 513 2.85 -23.69 -3.35
CA LEU A 513 2.98 -24.87 -2.49
C LEU A 513 1.97 -25.95 -2.90
N THR A 514 0.70 -25.60 -3.02
CA THR A 514 -0.36 -26.55 -3.41
C THR A 514 -0.14 -27.11 -4.81
N ALA A 515 0.30 -26.29 -5.77
CA ALA A 515 0.67 -26.78 -7.10
C ALA A 515 1.83 -27.78 -7.05
N LEU A 516 2.86 -27.50 -6.26
CA LEU A 516 3.99 -28.41 -6.09
C LEU A 516 3.57 -29.72 -5.42
N LEU A 517 2.83 -29.66 -4.32
CA LEU A 517 2.38 -30.85 -3.59
C LEU A 517 1.39 -31.69 -4.41
N ASN A 518 0.51 -31.07 -5.19
CA ASN A 518 -0.40 -31.79 -6.09
C ASN A 518 0.34 -32.64 -7.13
N ASP A 519 1.47 -32.14 -7.62
CA ASP A 519 2.25 -32.85 -8.64
C ASP A 519 3.23 -33.85 -8.01
N CYS A 520 3.60 -33.68 -6.74
CA CYS A 520 4.53 -34.55 -6.01
C CYS A 520 3.87 -35.68 -5.22
N CYS A 521 2.63 -35.51 -4.78
CA CYS A 521 2.01 -36.35 -3.74
C CYS A 521 0.70 -36.97 -4.20
N THR A 522 0.40 -38.14 -3.64
CA THR A 522 -0.98 -38.64 -3.55
C THR A 522 -1.83 -37.73 -2.67
N LEU A 523 -3.17 -37.86 -2.72
CA LEU A 523 -4.05 -37.04 -1.86
C LEU A 523 -3.81 -37.31 -0.37
N GLU A 524 -3.49 -38.56 -0.02
CA GLU A 524 -3.18 -39.00 1.34
C GLU A 524 -1.86 -38.38 1.83
N GLU A 525 -0.80 -38.45 1.03
CA GLU A 525 0.48 -37.81 1.38
C GLU A 525 0.34 -36.28 1.49
N PHE A 526 -0.42 -35.66 0.59
CA PHE A 526 -0.66 -34.22 0.65
C PHE A 526 -1.43 -33.83 1.93
N GLU A 527 -2.41 -34.63 2.34
CA GLU A 527 -3.08 -34.46 3.63
C GLU A 527 -2.10 -34.50 4.80
N ASP A 528 -1.17 -35.47 4.81
CA ASP A 528 -0.16 -35.60 5.86
C ASP A 528 0.83 -34.42 5.88
N GLU A 529 1.26 -33.93 4.71
CA GLU A 529 2.10 -32.72 4.62
C GLU A 529 1.40 -31.49 5.18
N LEU A 530 0.10 -31.32 4.89
CA LEU A 530 -0.68 -30.20 5.41
C LEU A 530 -0.89 -30.30 6.91
N ARG A 531 -1.11 -31.51 7.46
CA ARG A 531 -1.19 -31.72 8.92
C ARG A 531 0.11 -31.35 9.61
N GLN A 532 1.25 -31.70 9.02
CA GLN A 532 2.56 -31.26 9.53
C GLN A 532 2.72 -29.74 9.41
N ALA A 533 2.30 -29.14 8.30
CA ALA A 533 2.35 -27.69 8.10
C ALA A 533 1.51 -26.93 9.16
N ILE A 534 0.33 -27.45 9.51
CA ILE A 534 -0.55 -26.92 10.55
C ILE A 534 0.13 -27.04 11.93
N ALA A 535 0.74 -28.19 12.24
CA ALA A 535 1.45 -28.38 13.50
C ALA A 535 2.67 -27.44 13.65
N LEU A 536 3.38 -27.14 12.57
CA LEU A 536 4.52 -26.20 12.58
C LEU A 536 4.09 -24.73 12.66
N ASN A 537 2.87 -24.43 12.23
CA ASN A 537 2.33 -23.07 12.07
C ASN A 537 0.94 -22.95 12.70
N GLU A 538 0.87 -23.26 14.00
CA GLU A 538 -0.37 -23.14 14.77
C GLU A 538 -1.02 -21.75 14.59
N GLY A 539 -2.32 -21.73 14.28
CA GLY A 539 -3.08 -20.51 14.02
C GLY A 539 -3.06 -20.01 12.57
N ASN A 540 -2.26 -20.60 11.68
CA ASN A 540 -2.31 -20.24 10.26
C ASN A 540 -3.52 -20.87 9.55
N ALA A 541 -4.60 -20.08 9.44
CA ALA A 541 -5.87 -20.49 8.85
C ALA A 541 -5.80 -20.94 7.38
N HIS A 542 -4.79 -20.52 6.62
CA HIS A 542 -4.69 -20.87 5.20
C HIS A 542 -4.27 -22.33 4.96
N PHE A 543 -3.48 -22.94 5.85
CA PHE A 543 -3.18 -24.37 5.73
C PHE A 543 -4.42 -25.24 6.00
N LEU A 544 -5.28 -24.83 6.93
CA LEU A 544 -6.59 -25.45 7.16
C LEU A 544 -7.51 -25.32 5.93
N LEU A 545 -7.45 -24.18 5.24
CA LEU A 545 -8.15 -24.02 3.98
C LEU A 545 -7.62 -24.98 2.90
N GLN A 546 -6.30 -25.12 2.75
CA GLN A 546 -5.75 -26.10 1.80
C GLN A 546 -6.14 -27.54 2.17
N LEU A 547 -6.18 -27.87 3.47
CA LEU A 547 -6.62 -29.19 3.96
C LEU A 547 -8.07 -29.46 3.57
N SER A 548 -8.95 -28.46 3.66
CA SER A 548 -10.33 -28.59 3.21
C SER A 548 -10.46 -28.90 1.72
N HIS A 549 -9.58 -28.35 0.88
CA HIS A 549 -9.57 -28.62 -0.56
C HIS A 549 -9.14 -30.06 -0.85
N VAL A 550 -8.16 -30.57 -0.09
CA VAL A 550 -7.74 -31.98 -0.18
C VAL A 550 -8.87 -32.92 0.26
N HIS A 551 -9.52 -32.65 1.40
CA HIS A 551 -10.67 -33.45 1.86
C HIS A 551 -11.84 -33.44 0.87
N ARG A 552 -12.16 -32.28 0.29
CA ARG A 552 -13.19 -32.18 -0.75
C ARG A 552 -12.87 -33.06 -1.96
N ARG A 553 -11.60 -33.10 -2.41
CA ARG A 553 -11.14 -33.97 -3.52
C ARG A 553 -11.18 -35.45 -3.17
N GLN A 554 -11.03 -35.81 -1.90
CA GLN A 554 -11.22 -37.16 -1.38
C GLN A 554 -12.71 -37.52 -1.14
N ASN A 555 -13.65 -36.62 -1.47
CA ASN A 555 -15.08 -36.77 -1.20
C ASN A 555 -15.43 -36.85 0.31
N LYS A 556 -14.54 -36.36 1.18
CA LYS A 556 -14.70 -36.23 2.63
C LYS A 556 -15.28 -34.85 2.97
N ILE A 557 -16.54 -34.62 2.58
CA ILE A 557 -17.14 -33.29 2.60
C ILE A 557 -17.32 -32.76 4.05
N ASP A 558 -17.69 -33.62 4.99
CA ASP A 558 -17.88 -33.23 6.40
C ASP A 558 -16.57 -32.76 7.04
N GLU A 559 -15.47 -33.48 6.78
CA GLU A 559 -14.13 -33.11 7.23
C GLU A 559 -13.65 -31.81 6.58
N ALA A 560 -13.98 -31.59 5.29
CA ALA A 560 -13.70 -30.34 4.61
C ALA A 560 -14.42 -29.16 5.27
N VAL A 561 -15.71 -29.32 5.61
CA VAL A 561 -16.50 -28.30 6.33
C VAL A 561 -15.90 -28.01 7.69
N LEU A 562 -15.49 -29.04 8.45
CA LEU A 562 -14.84 -28.87 9.76
C LEU A 562 -13.54 -28.09 9.65
N ALA A 563 -12.69 -28.41 8.67
CA ALA A 563 -11.43 -27.72 8.44
C ALA A 563 -11.62 -26.22 8.12
N VAL A 564 -12.61 -25.86 7.28
CA VAL A 564 -12.91 -24.44 7.01
C VAL A 564 -13.52 -23.74 8.22
N ARG A 565 -14.39 -24.40 8.99
CA ARG A 565 -14.90 -23.84 10.26
C ARG A 565 -13.77 -23.56 11.25
N GLU A 566 -12.77 -24.43 11.31
CA GLU A 566 -11.56 -24.18 12.10
C GLU A 566 -10.73 -23.02 11.55
N ALA A 567 -10.56 -22.91 10.23
CA ALA A 567 -9.91 -21.76 9.60
C ALA A 567 -10.60 -20.44 9.98
N ILE A 568 -11.94 -20.41 9.98
CA ILE A 568 -12.76 -19.26 10.40
C ILE A 568 -12.59 -18.95 11.90
N ARG A 569 -12.43 -19.96 12.76
CA ARG A 569 -12.12 -19.73 14.17
C ARG A 569 -10.77 -19.03 14.36
N ASN A 570 -9.79 -19.39 13.53
CA ASN A 570 -8.44 -18.81 13.59
C ASN A 570 -8.36 -17.42 12.96
N ASP A 571 -9.09 -17.18 11.86
CA ASP A 571 -9.25 -15.87 11.23
C ASP A 571 -10.67 -15.68 10.69
N SER A 572 -11.50 -15.07 11.53
CA SER A 572 -12.93 -14.84 11.23
C SER A 572 -13.20 -13.68 10.27
N LEU A 573 -12.17 -12.92 9.90
CA LEU A 573 -12.29 -11.68 9.13
C LEU A 573 -11.88 -11.85 7.67
N TYR A 574 -11.39 -13.03 7.26
CA TYR A 574 -11.09 -13.32 5.87
C TYR A 574 -12.34 -13.85 5.13
N PRO A 575 -12.90 -13.07 4.18
CA PRO A 575 -14.14 -13.43 3.48
C PRO A 575 -14.02 -14.70 2.63
N GLY A 576 -12.81 -15.01 2.16
CA GLY A 576 -12.55 -16.19 1.36
C GLY A 576 -12.89 -17.49 2.08
N PHE A 577 -12.76 -17.58 3.40
CA PHE A 577 -13.15 -18.79 4.13
C PHE A 577 -14.66 -19.02 4.09
N TYR A 578 -15.47 -17.96 4.16
CA TYR A 578 -16.93 -18.07 4.04
C TYR A 578 -17.35 -18.42 2.61
N TYR A 579 -16.63 -17.93 1.59
CA TYR A 579 -16.81 -18.38 0.20
C TYR A 579 -16.63 -19.90 0.06
N HIS A 580 -15.53 -20.42 0.62
CA HIS A 580 -15.23 -21.85 0.57
C HIS A 580 -16.21 -22.68 1.42
N LEU A 581 -16.55 -22.23 2.62
CA LEU A 581 -17.53 -22.89 3.49
C LEU A 581 -18.90 -22.97 2.81
N THR A 582 -19.37 -21.88 2.22
CA THR A 582 -20.66 -21.85 1.50
C THR A 582 -20.70 -22.90 0.39
N ASN A 583 -19.66 -22.98 -0.44
CA ASN A 583 -19.61 -23.96 -1.51
C ASN A 583 -19.60 -25.40 -0.98
N LEU A 584 -18.88 -25.67 0.10
CA LEU A 584 -18.86 -26.98 0.74
C LEU A 584 -20.23 -27.35 1.35
N LEU A 585 -20.94 -26.39 1.96
CA LEU A 585 -22.28 -26.61 2.52
C LEU A 585 -23.33 -26.86 1.43
N LEU A 586 -23.19 -26.21 0.27
CA LEU A 586 -24.02 -26.54 -0.89
C LEU A 586 -23.74 -27.96 -1.41
N ASP A 587 -22.46 -28.37 -1.46
CA ASP A 587 -22.07 -29.72 -1.87
C ASP A 587 -22.56 -30.78 -0.86
N SER A 588 -22.60 -30.46 0.43
CA SER A 588 -23.08 -31.36 1.50
C SER A 588 -24.61 -31.40 1.62
N GLY A 589 -25.34 -30.60 0.83
CA GLY A 589 -26.81 -30.53 0.88
C GLY A 589 -27.38 -29.73 2.05
N ASP A 590 -26.61 -28.80 2.64
CA ASP A 590 -27.05 -27.84 3.66
C ASP A 590 -27.14 -26.41 3.08
N PRO A 591 -28.16 -26.11 2.26
CA PRO A 591 -28.31 -24.80 1.65
C PRO A 591 -28.69 -23.71 2.66
N GLU A 592 -29.19 -24.07 3.84
CA GLU A 592 -29.49 -23.11 4.91
C GLU A 592 -28.22 -22.61 5.60
N GLY A 593 -27.32 -23.52 5.98
CA GLY A 593 -25.99 -23.15 6.48
C GLY A 593 -25.18 -22.38 5.43
N ALA A 594 -25.29 -22.76 4.16
CA ALA A 594 -24.69 -22.02 3.06
C ALA A 594 -25.20 -20.57 2.98
N ARG A 595 -26.49 -20.33 3.23
CA ARG A 595 -27.09 -18.99 3.22
C ARG A 595 -26.51 -18.12 4.32
N GLU A 596 -26.43 -18.66 5.54
CA GLU A 596 -25.82 -17.95 6.68
C GLU A 596 -24.37 -17.58 6.40
N SER A 597 -23.59 -18.53 5.88
CA SER A 597 -22.17 -18.32 5.57
C SER A 597 -21.96 -17.26 4.47
N ALA A 598 -22.73 -17.34 3.38
CA ALA A 598 -22.67 -16.36 2.30
C ALA A 598 -23.09 -14.95 2.75
N GLN A 599 -24.14 -14.86 3.58
CA GLN A 599 -24.57 -13.59 4.16
C GLN A 599 -23.49 -13.00 5.08
N LYS A 600 -22.80 -13.85 5.85
CA LYS A 600 -21.67 -13.41 6.66
C LYS A 600 -20.52 -12.90 5.80
N ALA A 601 -20.20 -13.59 4.70
CA ALA A 601 -19.20 -13.15 3.74
C ALA A 601 -19.50 -11.74 3.18
N LEU A 602 -20.77 -11.49 2.83
CA LEU A 602 -21.23 -10.18 2.38
C LEU A 602 -21.08 -9.08 3.44
N THR A 603 -21.31 -9.39 4.71
CA THR A 603 -21.07 -8.41 5.79
C THR A 603 -19.60 -8.04 5.96
N LEU A 604 -18.68 -8.88 5.47
CA LEU A 604 -17.24 -8.64 5.55
C LEU A 604 -16.68 -7.93 4.30
N VAL A 605 -17.41 -7.90 3.18
CA VAL A 605 -17.01 -7.23 1.92
C VAL A 605 -18.14 -6.35 1.40
N PRO A 606 -18.32 -5.14 1.95
CA PRO A 606 -19.36 -4.21 1.48
C PRO A 606 -19.06 -3.60 0.10
N ASP A 607 -17.78 -3.46 -0.24
CA ASP A 607 -17.34 -2.62 -1.37
C ASP A 607 -17.42 -3.39 -2.71
N ASP A 608 -16.99 -4.66 -2.73
CA ASP A 608 -17.09 -5.58 -3.88
C ASP A 608 -17.73 -6.95 -3.53
N PRO A 609 -19.05 -6.98 -3.28
CA PRO A 609 -19.75 -8.21 -2.92
C PRO A 609 -20.10 -9.10 -4.13
N GLY A 610 -19.67 -8.79 -5.36
CA GLY A 610 -20.20 -9.39 -6.60
C GLY A 610 -20.13 -10.92 -6.62
N VAL A 611 -18.99 -11.48 -6.19
CA VAL A 611 -18.77 -12.93 -6.06
C VAL A 611 -19.67 -13.54 -4.98
N PHE A 612 -19.93 -12.81 -3.89
CA PHE A 612 -20.76 -13.28 -2.78
C PHE A 612 -22.27 -13.17 -3.07
N HIS A 613 -22.70 -12.19 -3.88
CA HIS A 613 -24.05 -12.13 -4.43
C HIS A 613 -24.30 -13.27 -5.43
N ALA A 614 -23.33 -13.59 -6.31
CA ALA A 614 -23.42 -14.77 -7.17
C ALA A 614 -23.57 -16.04 -6.34
N LEU A 615 -22.80 -16.14 -5.26
CA LEU A 615 -22.82 -17.25 -4.34
C LEU A 615 -24.16 -17.36 -3.59
N LEU A 616 -24.72 -16.26 -3.09
CA LEU A 616 -26.07 -16.24 -2.52
C LEU A 616 -27.14 -16.62 -3.55
N GLY A 617 -27.03 -16.15 -4.80
CA GLY A 617 -27.94 -16.53 -5.87
C GLY A 617 -27.93 -18.03 -6.16
N LYS A 618 -26.75 -18.66 -6.11
CA LYS A 618 -26.60 -20.13 -6.17
C LYS A 618 -27.25 -20.80 -4.96
N THR A 619 -27.05 -20.26 -3.76
CA THR A 619 -27.65 -20.78 -2.52
C THR A 619 -29.18 -20.70 -2.51
N TYR A 620 -29.77 -19.55 -2.88
CA TYR A 620 -31.23 -19.40 -2.98
C TYR A 620 -31.85 -20.31 -4.04
N SER A 621 -31.11 -20.59 -5.13
CA SER A 621 -31.55 -21.58 -6.12
C SER A 621 -31.62 -22.98 -5.52
N ALA A 622 -30.65 -23.37 -4.68
CA ALA A 622 -30.65 -24.65 -3.97
C ALA A 622 -31.76 -24.73 -2.90
N LEU A 623 -32.16 -23.60 -2.32
CA LEU A 623 -33.32 -23.48 -1.41
C LEU A 623 -34.68 -23.51 -2.15
N GLY A 624 -34.69 -23.41 -3.48
CA GLY A 624 -35.92 -23.32 -4.28
C GLY A 624 -36.54 -21.90 -4.35
N ASP A 625 -35.91 -20.89 -3.75
CA ASP A 625 -36.34 -19.49 -3.84
C ASP A 625 -35.80 -18.84 -5.13
N THR A 626 -36.51 -19.12 -6.22
CA THR A 626 -36.17 -18.61 -7.56
C THR A 626 -36.22 -17.08 -7.66
N LYS A 627 -37.02 -16.41 -6.81
CA LYS A 627 -37.16 -14.95 -6.80
C LYS A 627 -35.95 -14.30 -6.16
N ALA A 628 -35.58 -14.73 -4.95
CA ALA A 628 -34.37 -14.25 -4.27
C ALA A 628 -33.11 -14.61 -5.08
N ALA A 629 -33.07 -15.78 -5.70
CA ALA A 629 -31.97 -16.17 -6.58
C ALA A 629 -31.79 -15.23 -7.79
N ALA A 630 -32.90 -14.84 -8.44
CA ALA A 630 -32.86 -13.89 -9.55
C ALA A 630 -32.45 -12.49 -9.11
N GLU A 631 -32.89 -12.05 -7.93
CA GLU A 631 -32.52 -10.76 -7.35
C GLU A 631 -31.02 -10.69 -7.04
N GLU A 632 -30.47 -11.70 -6.36
CA GLU A 632 -29.04 -11.75 -6.01
C GLU A 632 -28.15 -11.94 -7.24
N ARG A 633 -28.59 -12.72 -8.24
CA ARG A 633 -27.92 -12.75 -9.56
C ARG A 633 -27.97 -11.39 -10.25
N GLY A 634 -29.08 -10.66 -10.15
CA GLY A 634 -29.22 -9.30 -10.65
C GLY A 634 -28.19 -8.37 -10.01
N LYS A 635 -28.06 -8.38 -8.69
CA LYS A 635 -27.06 -7.59 -7.94
C LYS A 635 -25.62 -7.97 -8.29
N SER A 636 -25.36 -9.27 -8.47
CA SER A 636 -24.06 -9.75 -8.96
C SER A 636 -23.76 -9.21 -10.36
N LEU A 637 -24.72 -9.23 -11.28
CA LEU A 637 -24.54 -8.79 -12.67
C LEU A 637 -24.56 -7.26 -12.85
N GLU A 638 -25.33 -6.53 -12.05
CA GLU A 638 -25.33 -5.05 -12.01
C GLU A 638 -23.98 -4.51 -11.55
N LYS A 639 -23.33 -5.18 -10.60
CA LYS A 639 -21.96 -4.84 -10.19
C LYS A 639 -20.87 -5.51 -11.03
N VAL A 640 -21.10 -6.60 -11.78
CA VAL A 640 -20.14 -7.11 -12.80
C VAL A 640 -20.06 -6.17 -14.02
N LYS A 641 -21.07 -5.32 -14.25
CA LYS A 641 -20.96 -4.16 -15.15
C LYS A 641 -20.09 -3.02 -14.60
N ARG A 642 -19.67 -3.08 -13.34
CA ARG A 642 -18.53 -2.33 -12.80
C ARG A 642 -17.35 -3.31 -12.73
N PRO A 643 -16.23 -3.10 -13.43
CA PRO A 643 -15.05 -3.89 -13.17
C PRO A 643 -14.64 -3.63 -11.72
N ALA A 644 -14.43 -4.72 -11.00
CA ALA A 644 -13.59 -4.69 -9.82
C ALA A 644 -12.25 -4.10 -10.24
N ASN A 645 -11.80 -3.14 -9.44
CA ASN A 645 -10.48 -2.51 -9.48
C ASN A 645 -10.31 -1.39 -10.54
N PHE A 646 -10.52 -0.15 -10.08
CA PHE A 646 -9.79 1.03 -10.56
C PHE A 646 -8.28 0.76 -10.66
N ASP A 647 -7.78 -0.16 -9.83
CA ASP A 647 -6.37 -0.53 -9.72
C ASP A 647 -5.95 -1.66 -10.64
N GLU A 648 -6.86 -2.57 -11.03
CA GLU A 648 -6.62 -3.45 -12.19
C GLU A 648 -6.74 -2.65 -13.46
N TYR A 649 -7.58 -1.61 -13.51
CA TYR A 649 -7.63 -0.72 -14.66
C TYR A 649 -6.30 0.05 -14.82
N PHE A 650 -5.76 0.65 -13.76
CA PHE A 650 -4.39 1.22 -13.76
C PHE A 650 -3.29 0.17 -14.01
N ALA A 651 -3.41 -1.05 -13.46
CA ALA A 651 -2.47 -2.13 -13.78
C ALA A 651 -2.66 -2.71 -15.19
N SER A 652 -3.83 -2.57 -15.81
CA SER A 652 -4.18 -3.04 -17.16
C SER A 652 -3.77 -2.05 -18.23
N LEU A 653 -3.75 -0.74 -17.93
CA LEU A 653 -3.07 0.29 -18.72
C LEU A 653 -1.61 -0.10 -18.99
N PHE A 654 -0.98 -0.85 -18.08
CA PHE A 654 0.36 -1.41 -18.26
C PHE A 654 0.40 -2.91 -18.61
N ARG A 655 -0.73 -3.63 -18.74
CA ARG A 655 -0.76 -5.08 -19.10
C ARG A 655 -1.50 -5.41 -20.39
N GLY A 656 -2.09 -4.45 -21.09
CA GLY A 656 -2.93 -4.78 -22.25
C GLY A 656 -2.92 -3.72 -23.33
N LEU A 657 -1.87 -3.70 -24.15
CA LEU A 657 -2.05 -3.40 -25.56
C LEU A 657 -2.42 -4.73 -26.26
N PRO A 658 -3.62 -4.85 -26.86
CA PRO A 658 -3.83 -5.91 -27.82
C PRO A 658 -2.85 -5.67 -28.98
N ALA A 659 -2.02 -6.66 -29.27
CA ALA A 659 -1.29 -6.72 -30.53
C ALA A 659 -2.31 -6.53 -31.66
N LYS A 660 -2.24 -5.40 -32.39
CA LYS A 660 -3.00 -5.22 -33.63
C LYS A 660 -2.61 -6.35 -34.58
N GLY A 661 -3.58 -7.18 -34.92
CA GLY A 661 -3.37 -8.42 -35.63
C GLY A 661 -3.31 -8.33 -37.15
N THR A 662 -3.01 -9.47 -37.76
CA THR A 662 -3.56 -10.02 -39.02
C THR A 662 -3.39 -11.56 -38.89
N SER A 663 -4.28 -12.45 -39.31
CA SER A 663 -5.43 -12.36 -40.19
C SER A 663 -6.40 -13.52 -39.90
N SER A 664 -7.69 -13.26 -40.09
CA SER A 664 -8.68 -14.26 -40.42
C SER A 664 -8.40 -14.84 -41.81
N ALA A 665 -8.44 -16.17 -41.95
CA ALA A 665 -8.85 -16.78 -43.20
C ALA A 665 -9.55 -18.12 -42.90
N THR A 666 -10.84 -18.12 -43.21
CA THR A 666 -11.69 -19.27 -43.50
C THR A 666 -11.01 -20.27 -44.43
N GLY A 667 -11.13 -21.57 -44.10
CA GLY A 667 -10.68 -22.70 -44.93
C GLY A 667 -10.49 -23.95 -44.11
#